data_AF-A0A7G6TTX7-F1
#
_entry.id   AF-A0A7G6TTX7-F1
#
_cell.length_a   1.000
_cell.length_b   1.000
_cell.length_c   1.000
_cell.angle_alpha   90.00
_cell.angle_beta   90.00
_cell.angle_gamma   90.00
#
_symmetry.space_group_name_H-M   'P 1'
#
loop_
_entity.id
_entity.type
_entity.pdbx_description
1 polymer ?
#
loop_
_entity_poly.entity_id
_entity_poly.type
_entity_poly.pdbx_seq_one_letter_code
_entity_poly.pdbx_strand_id
1 'polypeptide(L)'
;MNPICSEHSGSFRSHHVRMPTWARIDELYGQYEADLEPGASPTHENIWTVIHREIAGEGLRFQQAGGGLDLGHLASISGCSLPNLERHRELLREYQAVDPSVPPFRRVLREALEHDIALDKLVRYPSGGVNEYYYAEKTDTDPHLVLQFPQTLHEFRLRAEGIVSGTVTEERLRYLLDLDASHGCLVADRSGKISRRHYAKLMGVTNSALTRFKPVFKEYEERFVVETGPMKRFDEIREWTMDRYDRGLLELQNGKIRRVEILRHFGIAGGASLQRYPRFQAMFDALDARAQTESYQSMRTRENLAKVKAWLDRGPKINSDRLSVSRAALSQECEIGINFLWRSPLCVPLDEYDRKLFADAQASKVDPFFYGRVYAFSGLIDWWPQGFLENVGIAFKRFASSWCSPEDKEDIPRGSYIQFFDALLWIGQSLSAACRHVHDEATRFGRVRNAQDWENALYEYRAYLFGRFQTGEVAANTINNTIRGLTRVLDGLQVEKVTPSLPRRLRGVPKSSLEIVHMPTVAEAVSFDRSSRAELKAVIKSRLLNACAENQAKLTEKSAERFVENLVDQACGTGHMPEDPLKAVIELLIFRLNSIRDAALALVFDAKSKLRQGQSLIQQADVNPIEFQRKYTATKQDRVRKELVRQSFPYGSGGSEAERERSLGNMLRLIDQLTGGVPPAVNSEILDSFFAKRYSELGGIDQVEPFAIPTTETVSAVLALYLLESGANVSVGRKLLRGRIQDSHKANFKRIAGSKRRAKGKPIIVHMREDNPAVVSLKWLEDATEVLSEALEVGGNSLFLTRIGERVQLLSATSFSVWFRKLIKSVNGLGGLRITPGMLRPSILLRAALENDGRLQVGMAIGQHLASSTRSYQHRLPTELIYEHDIRRYQNSYEAIATRNFNGAAEVLGVPSGELQKRLDGLRDTGLGVFCKDRHGRPGHEGAACNEPDCAGCPQLLVVADVEKIAVLRLWREALLAVRADWLRDRPERWSRKYQPWLDLVDTVEEQMVRDYIQVWNASEMRLKEIRSLPEFSLPMPW
;
A
#
# COMPACT_ATOMS: atom_id res chain seq x y z
N MET A 1 67.80 -52.37 -5.30
CA MET A 1 68.08 -53.76 -4.85
C MET A 1 66.76 -54.38 -4.42
N ASN A 2 66.31 -55.45 -5.08
CA ASN A 2 65.37 -56.46 -4.55
C ASN A 2 66.18 -57.48 -3.70
N PRO A 3 65.64 -58.29 -2.74
CA PRO A 3 64.58 -59.32 -2.92
C PRO A 3 63.66 -59.57 -1.67
N ILE A 4 62.74 -60.56 -1.50
CA ILE A 4 61.77 -61.34 -2.32
C ILE A 4 60.73 -62.03 -1.36
N CYS A 5 59.45 -62.19 -1.78
CA CYS A 5 58.41 -63.14 -1.26
C CYS A 5 57.87 -63.05 0.21
N SER A 6 56.68 -63.57 0.56
CA SER A 6 55.57 -64.19 -0.23
C SER A 6 54.21 -64.19 0.50
N GLU A 7 53.14 -64.00 -0.28
CA GLU A 7 51.79 -64.62 -0.22
C GLU A 7 51.20 -65.18 1.09
N HIS A 8 49.98 -64.73 1.41
CA HIS A 8 48.83 -65.64 1.55
C HIS A 8 47.53 -64.96 1.10
N SER A 9 46.73 -65.68 0.30
CA SER A 9 45.50 -65.18 -0.32
C SER A 9 44.24 -65.69 0.39
N GLY A 10 43.26 -64.81 0.63
CA GLY A 10 41.94 -65.18 1.11
C GLY A 10 40.87 -64.23 0.54
N SER A 11 40.18 -64.65 -0.51
CA SER A 11 39.22 -63.78 -1.20
C SER A 11 37.87 -63.71 -0.47
N PHE A 12 37.48 -62.52 -0.03
CA PHE A 12 36.07 -62.18 0.13
C PHE A 12 35.63 -61.25 -1.01
N ARG A 13 34.90 -61.81 -1.99
CA ARG A 13 34.13 -61.00 -2.96
C ARG A 13 32.85 -60.53 -2.27
N SER A 14 32.87 -59.35 -1.66
CA SER A 14 31.65 -58.56 -1.43
C SER A 14 31.43 -57.60 -2.60
N HIS A 15 30.19 -57.23 -2.89
CA HIS A 15 29.86 -56.36 -4.02
C HIS A 15 30.19 -54.90 -3.66
N HIS A 16 31.19 -54.32 -4.32
CA HIS A 16 31.53 -52.90 -4.12
C HIS A 16 30.47 -51.99 -4.76
N VAL A 17 29.82 -51.17 -3.94
CA VAL A 17 29.16 -49.94 -4.41
C VAL A 17 30.27 -48.94 -4.76
N ARG A 18 30.40 -48.57 -6.04
CA ARG A 18 31.21 -47.40 -6.43
C ARG A 18 30.40 -46.14 -6.12
N MET A 19 30.76 -45.44 -5.03
CA MET A 19 30.42 -44.02 -4.94
C MET A 19 31.12 -43.25 -6.08
N PRO A 20 30.53 -42.15 -6.59
CA PRO A 20 31.20 -41.32 -7.58
C PRO A 20 32.51 -40.78 -7.01
N THR A 21 33.58 -40.84 -7.81
CA THR A 21 34.88 -40.28 -7.41
C THR A 21 34.81 -38.76 -7.37
N TRP A 22 35.58 -38.12 -6.48
CA TRP A 22 35.67 -36.66 -6.35
C TRP A 22 35.80 -35.92 -7.69
N ALA A 23 36.59 -36.46 -8.63
CA ALA A 23 36.75 -35.89 -9.98
C ALA A 23 35.44 -35.76 -10.78
N ARG A 24 34.46 -36.65 -10.59
CA ARG A 24 33.14 -36.56 -11.26
C ARG A 24 32.23 -35.54 -10.58
N ILE A 25 32.43 -35.29 -9.29
CA ILE A 25 31.71 -34.28 -8.51
C ILE A 25 32.19 -32.88 -8.91
N ASP A 26 33.51 -32.69 -9.05
CA ASP A 26 34.10 -31.42 -9.51
C ASP A 26 33.71 -31.09 -10.97
N GLU A 27 33.61 -32.10 -11.85
CA GLU A 27 33.17 -31.93 -13.25
C GLU A 27 31.74 -31.39 -13.35
N LEU A 28 30.81 -31.91 -12.54
CA LEU A 28 29.42 -31.46 -12.48
C LEU A 28 29.28 -30.09 -11.81
N TYR A 29 30.17 -29.76 -10.86
CA TYR A 29 30.22 -28.43 -10.23
C TYR A 29 30.67 -27.34 -11.23
N GLY A 30 31.75 -27.60 -11.98
CA GLY A 30 32.27 -26.65 -12.97
C GLY A 30 31.32 -26.33 -14.13
N GLN A 31 30.39 -27.24 -14.46
CA GLN A 31 29.33 -26.98 -15.44
C GLN A 31 28.22 -26.05 -14.91
N TYR A 32 28.07 -25.93 -13.60
CA TYR A 32 26.95 -25.21 -12.96
C TYR A 32 27.32 -23.80 -12.49
N GLU A 33 28.60 -23.53 -12.23
CA GLU A 33 29.11 -22.22 -11.80
C GLU A 33 28.97 -21.13 -12.90
N ALA A 34 28.81 -21.53 -14.16
CA ALA A 34 28.61 -20.65 -15.31
C ALA A 34 27.20 -20.00 -15.38
N ASP A 35 26.19 -20.56 -14.70
CA ASP A 35 24.77 -20.20 -14.85
C ASP A 35 24.18 -19.40 -13.68
N LEU A 36 25.00 -18.91 -12.74
CA LEU A 36 24.54 -18.22 -11.52
C LEU A 36 24.56 -16.69 -11.62
N GLU A 37 23.45 -16.03 -11.26
CA GLU A 37 23.42 -14.58 -11.06
C GLU A 37 24.14 -14.14 -9.76
N PRO A 38 24.78 -12.95 -9.72
CA PRO A 38 25.58 -12.53 -8.57
C PRO A 38 24.71 -12.18 -7.35
N GLY A 39 24.88 -12.90 -6.24
CA GLY A 39 24.39 -12.47 -4.92
C GLY A 39 23.64 -13.50 -4.08
N ALA A 40 23.42 -14.72 -4.57
CA ALA A 40 22.80 -15.79 -3.77
C ALA A 40 23.84 -16.60 -2.99
N SER A 41 23.70 -16.72 -1.67
CA SER A 41 24.45 -17.68 -0.85
C SER A 41 23.59 -18.23 0.28
N PRO A 42 23.52 -19.56 0.39
CA PRO A 42 24.06 -20.27 1.55
C PRO A 42 25.33 -21.03 1.16
N THR A 43 26.28 -21.20 2.08
CA THR A 43 27.48 -22.00 1.81
C THR A 43 27.17 -23.48 1.70
N HIS A 44 27.63 -24.08 0.60
CA HIS A 44 27.52 -25.50 0.20
C HIS A 44 27.83 -26.49 1.34
N GLU A 45 28.76 -26.13 2.23
CA GLU A 45 29.15 -26.82 3.47
C GLU A 45 27.96 -27.28 4.34
N ASN A 46 26.93 -26.44 4.48
CA ASN A 46 25.79 -26.72 5.37
C ASN A 46 24.86 -27.80 4.81
N ILE A 47 24.66 -27.86 3.48
CA ILE A 47 23.87 -28.91 2.84
C ILE A 47 24.64 -30.24 2.96
N TRP A 48 25.94 -30.22 2.67
CA TRP A 48 26.78 -31.41 2.69
C TRP A 48 26.92 -32.04 4.08
N THR A 49 27.16 -31.23 5.11
CA THR A 49 27.31 -31.71 6.49
C THR A 49 26.03 -32.37 7.01
N VAL A 50 24.87 -31.97 6.52
CA VAL A 50 23.57 -32.56 6.86
C VAL A 50 23.32 -33.87 6.10
N ILE A 51 23.56 -33.89 4.77
CA ILE A 51 23.38 -35.09 3.94
C ILE A 51 24.25 -36.25 4.42
N HIS A 52 25.53 -36.00 4.69
CA HIS A 52 26.48 -37.04 5.10
C HIS A 52 26.15 -37.65 6.47
N ARG A 53 25.51 -36.87 7.35
CA ARG A 53 25.19 -37.26 8.73
C ARG A 53 24.00 -38.20 8.83
N GLU A 54 22.95 -37.96 8.05
CA GLU A 54 21.72 -38.76 8.05
C GLU A 54 21.86 -40.04 7.21
N ILE A 55 22.50 -39.97 6.03
CA ILE A 55 22.65 -41.12 5.12
C ILE A 55 23.55 -42.22 5.73
N ALA A 56 24.69 -41.85 6.32
CA ALA A 56 25.65 -42.83 6.86
C ALA A 56 25.37 -43.26 8.31
N GLY A 57 24.62 -42.45 9.09
CA GLY A 57 24.43 -42.66 10.52
C GLY A 57 23.28 -43.60 10.88
N GLU A 58 22.06 -43.29 10.41
CA GLU A 58 20.83 -44.05 10.74
C GLU A 58 19.97 -44.40 9.51
N GLY A 59 20.29 -43.86 8.33
CA GLY A 59 19.58 -44.08 7.07
C GLY A 59 18.38 -43.14 6.94
N LEU A 60 18.40 -42.28 5.90
CA LEU A 60 17.28 -41.38 5.59
C LEU A 60 15.98 -42.17 5.43
N ARG A 61 14.95 -41.82 6.23
CA ARG A 61 13.62 -42.42 6.09
C ARG A 61 12.91 -41.85 4.87
N PHE A 62 13.04 -42.53 3.73
CA PHE A 62 12.21 -42.27 2.55
C PHE A 62 10.72 -42.42 2.89
N GLN A 63 9.87 -41.59 2.29
CA GLN A 63 8.42 -41.72 2.44
C GLN A 63 7.96 -43.09 1.93
N GLN A 64 7.23 -43.84 2.76
CA GLN A 64 6.80 -45.23 2.47
C GLN A 64 5.82 -45.38 1.28
N ALA A 65 5.42 -44.28 0.64
CA ALA A 65 4.61 -44.27 -0.57
C ALA A 65 5.13 -43.21 -1.55
N GLY A 66 5.94 -43.62 -2.55
CA GLY A 66 6.27 -42.77 -3.71
C GLY A 66 7.75 -42.53 -4.03
N GLY A 67 8.70 -43.02 -3.21
CA GLY A 67 10.13 -43.05 -3.58
C GLY A 67 10.80 -41.69 -3.80
N GLY A 68 10.23 -40.60 -3.30
CA GLY A 68 10.81 -39.26 -3.37
C GLY A 68 11.67 -38.91 -2.16
N LEU A 69 12.69 -38.06 -2.37
CA LEU A 69 13.40 -37.37 -1.30
C LEU A 69 12.49 -36.31 -0.66
N ASP A 70 12.44 -36.24 0.68
CA ASP A 70 11.68 -35.21 1.39
C ASP A 70 12.47 -33.90 1.46
N LEU A 71 12.34 -33.08 0.41
CA LEU A 71 13.02 -31.79 0.29
C LEU A 71 12.55 -30.78 1.35
N GLY A 72 11.34 -30.93 1.91
CA GLY A 72 10.83 -30.11 3.00
C GLY A 72 11.55 -30.36 4.30
N HIS A 73 11.80 -31.63 4.62
CA HIS A 73 12.62 -32.03 5.74
C HIS A 73 14.07 -31.56 5.59
N LEU A 74 14.68 -31.75 4.41
CA LEU A 74 16.04 -31.26 4.13
C LEU A 74 16.14 -29.72 4.21
N ALA A 75 15.15 -28.97 3.72
CA ALA A 75 15.09 -27.52 3.85
C ALA A 75 15.11 -27.08 5.33
N SER A 76 14.32 -27.75 6.15
CA SER A 76 14.22 -27.46 7.59
C SER A 76 15.50 -27.72 8.37
N ILE A 77 16.36 -28.65 7.93
CA ILE A 77 17.58 -29.03 8.65
C ILE A 77 18.82 -28.30 8.11
N SER A 78 18.94 -28.15 6.78
CA SER A 78 20.03 -27.43 6.14
C SER A 78 19.91 -25.90 6.25
N GLY A 79 18.71 -25.38 6.54
CA GLY A 79 18.41 -23.94 6.50
C GLY A 79 18.28 -23.38 5.08
N CYS A 80 18.35 -24.23 4.05
CA CYS A 80 18.18 -23.81 2.67
C CYS A 80 16.70 -23.68 2.29
N SER A 81 16.39 -22.76 1.37
CA SER A 81 15.02 -22.58 0.89
C SER A 81 14.59 -23.76 0.02
N LEU A 82 13.32 -24.16 0.14
CA LEU A 82 12.73 -25.23 -0.66
C LEU A 82 13.00 -25.02 -2.18
N PRO A 83 12.80 -23.83 -2.77
CA PRO A 83 13.05 -23.60 -4.20
C PRO A 83 14.53 -23.65 -4.63
N ASN A 84 15.49 -23.65 -3.70
CA ASN A 84 16.89 -23.94 -4.03
C ASN A 84 17.13 -25.46 -4.03
N LEU A 85 16.63 -26.19 -3.02
CA LEU A 85 16.75 -27.66 -3.00
C LEU A 85 16.00 -28.32 -4.16
N GLU A 86 14.87 -27.75 -4.59
CA GLU A 86 14.14 -28.18 -5.80
C GLU A 86 15.01 -28.11 -7.07
N ARG A 87 15.90 -27.11 -7.19
CA ARG A 87 16.83 -26.97 -8.34
C ARG A 87 17.95 -28.01 -8.34
N HIS A 88 18.29 -28.55 -7.17
CA HIS A 88 19.32 -29.58 -7.00
C HIS A 88 18.74 -31.00 -6.91
N ARG A 89 17.43 -31.17 -7.18
CA ARG A 89 16.70 -32.44 -7.04
C ARG A 89 17.25 -33.59 -7.90
N GLU A 90 17.77 -33.32 -9.08
CA GLU A 90 18.42 -34.32 -9.94
C GLU A 90 19.74 -34.82 -9.31
N LEU A 91 20.57 -33.90 -8.81
CA LEU A 91 21.85 -34.23 -8.17
C LEU A 91 21.64 -35.01 -6.85
N LEU A 92 20.56 -34.69 -6.13
CA LEU A 92 20.13 -35.42 -4.94
C LEU A 92 19.53 -36.81 -5.24
N ARG A 93 19.09 -37.10 -6.47
CA ARG A 93 18.61 -38.43 -6.88
C ARG A 93 19.76 -39.43 -7.09
N GLU A 94 20.95 -38.99 -7.50
CA GLU A 94 22.09 -39.90 -7.67
C GLU A 94 22.54 -40.52 -6.33
N TYR A 95 22.38 -39.79 -5.22
CA TYR A 95 22.62 -40.29 -3.85
C TYR A 95 21.51 -41.21 -3.30
N GLN A 96 20.43 -41.42 -4.06
CA GLN A 96 19.32 -42.27 -3.64
C GLN A 96 19.61 -43.77 -3.77
N ALA A 97 20.75 -44.14 -4.37
CA ALA A 97 21.20 -45.52 -4.61
C ALA A 97 21.92 -46.18 -3.41
N VAL A 98 21.42 -45.99 -2.19
CA VAL A 98 21.91 -46.75 -1.02
C VAL A 98 21.23 -48.12 -1.01
N ASP A 99 22.02 -49.17 -1.26
CA ASP A 99 21.54 -50.56 -1.28
C ASP A 99 20.99 -50.96 0.12
N PRO A 100 19.70 -51.34 0.22
CA PRO A 100 19.08 -51.70 1.50
C PRO A 100 19.60 -53.01 2.12
N SER A 101 20.51 -53.73 1.45
CA SER A 101 21.23 -54.87 2.02
C SER A 101 22.42 -54.48 2.91
N VAL A 102 22.84 -53.21 2.90
CA VAL A 102 23.96 -52.72 3.73
C VAL A 102 23.51 -52.55 5.20
N PRO A 103 24.18 -53.20 6.19
CA PRO A 103 23.81 -53.06 7.60
C PRO A 103 24.05 -51.63 8.13
N PRO A 104 23.24 -51.14 9.09
CA PRO A 104 23.48 -49.84 9.73
C PRO A 104 24.89 -49.78 10.32
N PHE A 105 25.62 -48.69 10.08
CA PHE A 105 27.04 -48.57 10.47
C PHE A 105 27.28 -48.82 11.97
N ARG A 106 26.35 -48.39 12.83
CA ARG A 106 26.39 -48.67 14.29
C ARG A 106 26.47 -50.18 14.61
N ARG A 107 25.90 -51.04 13.77
CA ARG A 107 25.95 -52.50 13.92
C ARG A 107 27.33 -53.03 13.52
N VAL A 108 27.84 -52.61 12.36
CA VAL A 108 29.18 -52.96 11.86
C VAL A 108 30.28 -52.55 12.87
N LEU A 109 30.21 -51.33 13.39
CA LEU A 109 31.12 -50.84 14.43
C LEU A 109 31.02 -51.65 15.72
N ARG A 110 29.81 -52.03 16.15
CA ARG A 110 29.62 -52.88 17.34
C ARG A 110 30.19 -54.28 17.12
N GLU A 111 29.91 -54.91 15.99
CA GLU A 111 30.41 -56.25 15.63
C GLU A 111 31.96 -56.28 15.63
N ALA A 112 32.61 -55.24 15.07
CA ALA A 112 34.07 -55.11 15.09
C ALA A 112 34.66 -54.94 16.51
N LEU A 113 33.99 -54.17 17.37
CA LEU A 113 34.40 -53.97 18.77
C LEU A 113 34.14 -55.20 19.65
N GLU A 114 33.05 -55.93 19.42
CA GLU A 114 32.73 -57.19 20.09
C GLU A 114 33.73 -58.29 19.71
N HIS A 115 34.10 -58.39 18.43
CA HIS A 115 35.12 -59.31 17.95
C HIS A 115 36.50 -59.05 18.61
N ASP A 116 36.93 -57.80 18.66
CA ASP A 116 38.25 -57.46 19.24
C ASP A 116 38.28 -57.58 20.77
N ILE A 117 37.18 -57.31 21.48
CA ILE A 117 37.11 -57.62 22.93
C ILE A 117 37.17 -59.14 23.15
N ALA A 118 36.47 -59.95 22.35
CA ALA A 118 36.47 -61.41 22.50
C ALA A 118 37.86 -62.04 22.24
N LEU A 119 38.72 -61.37 21.47
CA LEU A 119 40.10 -61.78 21.18
C LEU A 119 41.16 -61.10 22.07
N ASP A 120 40.75 -60.27 23.03
CA ASP A 120 41.63 -59.39 23.85
C ASP A 120 42.58 -58.51 23.01
N LYS A 121 42.07 -58.00 21.89
CA LYS A 121 42.77 -57.19 20.88
C LYS A 121 42.17 -55.80 20.69
N LEU A 122 41.36 -55.31 21.64
CA LEU A 122 40.73 -53.99 21.55
C LEU A 122 41.79 -52.88 21.48
N VAL A 123 41.90 -52.22 20.33
CA VAL A 123 42.93 -51.20 20.10
C VAL A 123 42.54 -49.87 20.75
N ARG A 124 43.49 -49.29 21.50
CA ARG A 124 43.28 -48.08 22.30
C ARG A 124 44.36 -47.04 22.03
N TYR A 125 44.06 -45.78 22.33
CA TYR A 125 45.07 -44.76 22.51
C TYR A 125 45.82 -44.95 23.83
N PRO A 126 47.02 -44.34 23.99
CA PRO A 126 47.69 -44.22 25.29
C PRO A 126 46.83 -43.59 26.40
N SER A 127 45.79 -42.82 26.05
CA SER A 127 44.80 -42.22 26.97
C SER A 127 43.70 -43.18 27.45
N GLY A 128 43.75 -44.46 27.02
CA GLY A 128 42.80 -45.52 27.40
C GLY A 128 41.44 -45.46 26.68
N GLY A 129 41.22 -44.50 25.78
CA GLY A 129 40.08 -44.50 24.87
C GLY A 129 40.24 -45.56 23.77
N VAL A 130 39.13 -46.13 23.31
CA VAL A 130 39.07 -46.94 22.08
C VAL A 130 39.57 -46.09 20.91
N ASN A 131 40.42 -46.63 20.03
CA ASN A 131 41.05 -45.85 18.96
C ASN A 131 40.11 -45.67 17.76
N GLU A 132 39.38 -44.55 17.68
CA GLU A 132 38.46 -44.27 16.56
C GLU A 132 39.12 -44.36 15.18
N TYR A 133 40.36 -43.88 15.00
CA TYR A 133 41.08 -43.99 13.72
C TYR A 133 41.30 -45.45 13.30
N TYR A 134 41.71 -46.32 14.22
CA TYR A 134 41.86 -47.75 13.95
C TYR A 134 40.53 -48.43 13.60
N TYR A 135 39.47 -48.14 14.35
CA TYR A 135 38.16 -48.74 14.06
C TYR A 135 37.50 -48.17 12.81
N ALA A 136 37.84 -46.95 12.40
CA ALA A 136 37.43 -46.37 11.14
C ALA A 136 38.11 -47.07 9.95
N GLU A 137 39.44 -47.22 9.99
CA GLU A 137 40.21 -47.98 8.99
C GLU A 137 39.73 -49.44 8.91
N LYS A 138 39.51 -50.08 10.05
CA LYS A 138 39.02 -51.48 10.14
C LYS A 138 37.58 -51.68 9.65
N THR A 139 36.77 -50.62 9.59
CA THR A 139 35.40 -50.66 9.07
C THR A 139 35.24 -49.92 7.73
N ASP A 140 36.36 -49.57 7.08
CA ASP A 140 36.46 -48.86 5.81
C ASP A 140 35.60 -47.58 5.77
N THR A 141 35.80 -46.71 6.77
CA THR A 141 34.98 -45.50 6.96
C THR A 141 35.76 -44.28 7.46
N ASP A 142 35.07 -43.15 7.58
CA ASP A 142 35.62 -41.91 8.11
C ASP A 142 35.69 -41.91 9.67
N PRO A 143 36.82 -41.53 10.29
CA PRO A 143 36.97 -41.41 11.74
C PRO A 143 35.94 -40.51 12.43
N HIS A 144 35.48 -39.45 11.76
CA HIS A 144 34.43 -38.56 12.26
C HIS A 144 33.07 -39.26 12.37
N LEU A 145 32.81 -40.32 11.58
CA LEU A 145 31.59 -41.13 11.70
C LEU A 145 31.64 -42.02 12.95
N VAL A 146 32.79 -42.66 13.21
CA VAL A 146 33.02 -43.45 14.45
C VAL A 146 32.84 -42.58 15.70
N LEU A 147 33.36 -41.35 15.68
CA LEU A 147 33.21 -40.37 16.76
C LEU A 147 31.76 -39.96 17.05
N GLN A 148 30.81 -40.16 16.13
CA GLN A 148 29.38 -39.88 16.38
C GLN A 148 28.68 -40.95 17.23
N PHE A 149 29.35 -42.07 17.57
CA PHE A 149 28.82 -43.13 18.43
C PHE A 149 29.51 -43.22 19.80
N PRO A 150 29.66 -42.11 20.57
CA PRO A 150 30.43 -42.10 21.82
C PRO A 150 29.84 -43.00 22.90
N GLN A 151 28.53 -43.32 22.83
CA GLN A 151 27.89 -44.27 23.74
C GLN A 151 28.38 -45.72 23.50
N THR A 152 28.52 -46.13 22.23
CA THR A 152 29.06 -47.46 21.88
C THR A 152 30.53 -47.55 22.27
N LEU A 153 31.35 -46.53 21.95
CA LEU A 153 32.76 -46.51 22.33
C LEU A 153 32.95 -46.50 23.86
N HIS A 154 32.11 -45.79 24.60
CA HIS A 154 32.16 -45.74 26.07
C HIS A 154 31.72 -47.06 26.73
N GLU A 155 30.67 -47.71 26.21
CA GLU A 155 30.23 -49.04 26.69
C GLU A 155 31.37 -50.06 26.58
N PHE A 156 32.09 -50.07 25.46
CA PHE A 156 33.16 -51.03 25.19
C PHE A 156 34.45 -50.70 25.95
N ARG A 157 34.76 -49.42 26.14
CA ARG A 157 35.81 -48.97 27.06
C ARG A 157 35.60 -49.51 28.48
N LEU A 158 34.40 -49.35 29.03
CA LEU A 158 34.10 -49.77 30.41
C LEU A 158 34.19 -51.29 30.59
N ARG A 159 33.70 -52.08 29.62
CA ARG A 159 33.83 -53.55 29.64
C ARG A 159 35.30 -54.00 29.63
N ALA A 160 36.12 -53.35 28.81
CA ALA A 160 37.53 -53.69 28.66
C ALA A 160 38.46 -53.08 29.74
N GLU A 161 37.94 -52.28 30.66
CA GLU A 161 38.65 -51.83 31.89
C GLU A 161 38.41 -52.78 33.08
N GLY A 162 37.72 -53.92 32.88
CA GLY A 162 37.52 -54.94 33.92
C GLY A 162 36.56 -54.52 35.04
N ILE A 163 35.78 -53.46 34.83
CA ILE A 163 34.87 -52.89 35.84
C ILE A 163 33.60 -53.76 35.94
N VAL A 164 33.74 -54.87 36.66
CA VAL A 164 32.60 -55.70 37.11
C VAL A 164 31.75 -54.87 38.07
N SER A 165 30.42 -54.94 37.90
CA SER A 165 29.45 -54.24 38.74
C SER A 165 29.45 -54.75 40.19
N GLY A 166 30.33 -54.21 41.04
CA GLY A 166 30.37 -54.53 42.47
C GLY A 166 29.14 -54.00 43.23
N THR A 167 28.75 -54.69 44.29
CA THR A 167 27.61 -54.32 45.14
C THR A 167 27.92 -53.07 45.99
N VAL A 168 27.04 -52.07 45.91
CA VAL A 168 27.18 -50.79 46.64
C VAL A 168 26.72 -50.96 48.09
N THR A 169 27.65 -50.97 49.05
CA THR A 169 27.32 -50.96 50.49
C THR A 169 27.22 -49.54 51.05
N GLU A 170 26.47 -49.37 52.15
CA GLU A 170 26.33 -48.08 52.83
C GLU A 170 27.65 -47.64 53.48
N GLU A 171 28.38 -48.59 54.10
CA GLU A 171 29.63 -48.35 54.82
C GLU A 171 30.68 -47.69 53.91
N ARG A 172 30.77 -48.14 52.65
CA ARG A 172 31.71 -47.60 51.68
C ARG A 172 31.33 -46.18 51.23
N LEU A 173 30.04 -45.84 51.22
CA LEU A 173 29.60 -44.47 50.97
C LEU A 173 29.88 -43.57 52.18
N ARG A 174 29.57 -44.02 53.41
CA ARG A 174 29.87 -43.29 54.65
C ARG A 174 31.37 -43.02 54.77
N TYR A 175 32.22 -44.02 54.55
CA TYR A 175 33.67 -43.86 54.54
C TYR A 175 34.16 -42.75 53.60
N LEU A 176 33.64 -42.68 52.36
CA LEU A 176 34.01 -41.61 51.42
C LEU A 176 33.49 -40.23 51.86
N LEU A 177 32.30 -40.16 52.47
CA LEU A 177 31.74 -38.92 52.97
C LEU A 177 32.47 -38.42 54.23
N ASP A 178 32.86 -39.31 55.16
CA ASP A 178 33.67 -38.99 56.33
C ASP A 178 35.09 -38.56 55.93
N LEU A 179 35.69 -39.23 54.94
CA LEU A 179 36.98 -38.84 54.37
C LEU A 179 36.93 -37.43 53.78
N ASP A 180 35.93 -37.11 52.97
CA ASP A 180 35.82 -35.77 52.39
C ASP A 180 35.37 -34.71 53.42
N ALA A 181 34.59 -35.09 54.43
CA ALA A 181 34.18 -34.20 55.52
C ALA A 181 35.36 -33.83 56.43
N SER A 182 36.21 -34.79 56.80
CA SER A 182 37.40 -34.55 57.61
C SER A 182 38.43 -33.64 56.94
N HIS A 183 38.51 -33.65 55.61
CA HIS A 183 39.33 -32.74 54.81
C HIS A 183 38.62 -31.42 54.43
N GLY A 184 37.37 -31.21 54.87
CA GLY A 184 36.55 -30.03 54.53
C GLY A 184 36.23 -29.90 53.04
N CYS A 185 36.33 -30.98 52.27
CA CYS A 185 36.28 -30.98 50.81
C CYS A 185 35.02 -31.65 50.19
N LEU A 186 34.01 -31.97 51.01
CA LEU A 186 32.71 -32.53 50.59
C LEU A 186 32.23 -31.95 49.25
N VAL A 187 32.26 -32.80 48.22
CA VAL A 187 32.03 -32.34 46.85
C VAL A 187 30.54 -32.16 46.60
N ALA A 188 30.16 -30.91 46.36
CA ALA A 188 28.78 -30.51 46.19
C ALA A 188 28.35 -30.38 44.73
N ASP A 189 27.04 -30.44 44.48
CA ASP A 189 26.44 -30.19 43.17
C ASP A 189 25.95 -28.74 43.00
N ARG A 190 25.38 -28.44 41.83
CA ARG A 190 24.87 -27.11 41.45
C ARG A 190 23.64 -26.64 42.26
N SER A 191 23.14 -27.45 43.19
CA SER A 191 21.99 -27.15 44.06
C SER A 191 22.37 -26.92 45.53
N GLY A 192 23.67 -26.93 45.88
CA GLY A 192 24.11 -26.80 47.28
C GLY A 192 24.00 -28.09 48.08
N LYS A 193 23.87 -29.23 47.40
CA LYS A 193 23.72 -30.57 48.00
C LYS A 193 24.95 -31.41 47.74
N ILE A 194 25.14 -32.49 48.51
CA ILE A 194 26.29 -33.36 48.30
C ILE A 194 26.15 -34.09 46.95
N SER A 195 27.20 -34.05 46.14
CA SER A 195 27.17 -34.45 44.74
C SER A 195 27.10 -35.96 44.60
N ARG A 196 25.88 -36.50 44.58
CA ARG A 196 25.62 -37.92 44.28
C ARG A 196 26.29 -38.40 42.98
N ARG A 197 26.53 -37.50 42.00
CA ARG A 197 27.30 -37.81 40.78
C ARG A 197 28.79 -38.01 41.03
N HIS A 198 29.38 -37.25 41.96
CA HIS A 198 30.78 -37.39 42.34
C HIS A 198 31.00 -38.74 43.05
N TYR A 199 30.24 -39.01 44.12
CA TYR A 199 30.37 -40.26 44.88
C TYR A 199 29.97 -41.49 44.05
N ALA A 200 28.99 -41.39 43.14
CA ALA A 200 28.67 -42.49 42.21
C ALA A 200 29.88 -42.82 41.30
N LYS A 201 30.59 -41.80 40.80
CA LYS A 201 31.82 -42.01 40.02
C LYS A 201 32.93 -42.64 40.86
N LEU A 202 33.16 -42.18 42.10
CA LEU A 202 34.16 -42.76 43.01
C LEU A 202 33.85 -44.22 43.37
N MET A 203 32.57 -44.60 43.43
CA MET A 203 32.11 -45.96 43.73
C MET A 203 31.93 -46.84 42.47
N GLY A 204 32.21 -46.33 41.27
CA GLY A 204 32.07 -47.08 40.02
C GLY A 204 30.64 -47.40 39.60
N VAL A 205 29.64 -46.62 40.05
CA VAL A 205 28.21 -46.90 39.84
C VAL A 205 27.43 -45.73 39.26
N THR A 206 26.17 -45.99 38.90
CA THR A 206 25.25 -44.97 38.39
C THR A 206 24.69 -44.09 39.51
N ASN A 207 24.38 -42.82 39.20
CA ASN A 207 23.77 -41.89 40.15
C ASN A 207 22.45 -42.42 40.75
N SER A 208 21.72 -43.27 40.00
CA SER A 208 20.47 -43.89 40.44
C SER A 208 20.71 -44.96 41.51
N ALA A 209 21.82 -45.71 41.46
CA ALA A 209 22.16 -46.71 42.49
C ALA A 209 22.33 -46.09 43.88
N LEU A 210 22.80 -44.84 43.96
CA LEU A 210 22.92 -44.09 45.22
C LEU A 210 21.60 -43.49 45.74
N THR A 211 20.48 -43.65 45.02
CA THR A 211 19.17 -43.11 45.43
C THR A 211 18.67 -43.72 46.74
N ARG A 212 19.01 -44.99 47.03
CA ARG A 212 18.63 -45.65 48.28
C ARG A 212 19.34 -45.07 49.51
N PHE A 213 20.52 -44.50 49.34
CA PHE A 213 21.31 -43.87 50.40
C PHE A 213 21.03 -42.37 50.56
N LYS A 214 19.91 -41.86 50.04
CA LYS A 214 19.41 -40.50 50.31
C LYS A 214 19.42 -40.11 51.79
N PRO A 215 19.06 -40.98 52.76
CA PRO A 215 19.15 -40.64 54.18
C PRO A 215 20.57 -40.28 54.63
N VAL A 216 21.57 -41.03 54.15
CA VAL A 216 23.00 -40.79 54.44
C VAL A 216 23.44 -39.45 53.88
N PHE A 217 23.13 -39.14 52.61
CA PHE A 217 23.44 -37.82 52.06
C PHE A 217 22.77 -36.69 52.85
N LYS A 218 21.52 -36.88 53.28
CA LYS A 218 20.79 -35.89 54.09
C LYS A 218 21.42 -35.69 55.47
N GLU A 219 21.85 -36.76 56.13
CA GLU A 219 22.56 -36.72 57.43
C GLU A 219 23.82 -35.85 57.35
N TYR A 220 24.63 -36.00 56.29
CA TYR A 220 25.84 -35.18 56.10
C TYR A 220 25.51 -33.76 55.60
N GLU A 221 24.45 -33.56 54.80
CA GLU A 221 23.93 -32.23 54.43
C GLU A 221 23.41 -31.43 55.64
N GLU A 222 22.90 -32.11 56.67
CA GLU A 222 22.44 -31.50 57.93
C GLU A 222 23.58 -31.29 58.92
N ARG A 223 24.60 -32.16 58.92
CA ARG A 223 25.76 -32.11 59.83
C ARG A 223 26.85 -31.13 59.38
N PHE A 224 26.99 -30.90 58.07
CA PHE A 224 28.01 -30.04 57.50
C PHE A 224 27.37 -28.98 56.59
N VAL A 225 27.65 -27.69 56.82
CA VAL A 225 27.14 -26.61 55.98
C VAL A 225 27.92 -26.56 54.66
N VAL A 226 27.42 -27.28 53.66
CA VAL A 226 28.07 -27.39 52.34
C VAL A 226 27.76 -26.16 51.46
N GLU A 227 28.47 -25.05 51.70
CA GLU A 227 28.33 -23.84 50.87
C GLU A 227 28.91 -24.02 49.46
N THR A 228 28.20 -23.52 48.43
CA THR A 228 28.59 -23.72 47.02
C THR A 228 28.47 -22.45 46.17
N GLY A 229 29.26 -22.39 45.09
CA GLY A 229 29.19 -21.33 44.10
C GLY A 229 29.33 -19.93 44.71
N PRO A 230 28.42 -18.98 44.39
CA PRO A 230 28.49 -17.62 44.91
C PRO A 230 28.38 -17.50 46.44
N MET A 231 27.82 -18.49 47.15
CA MET A 231 27.64 -18.40 48.60
C MET A 231 28.97 -18.39 49.36
N LYS A 232 30.00 -19.09 48.87
CA LYS A 232 31.36 -19.06 49.46
C LYS A 232 32.01 -17.66 49.44
N ARG A 233 31.47 -16.74 48.63
CA ARG A 233 31.91 -15.34 48.49
C ARG A 233 30.82 -14.36 48.93
N PHE A 234 29.81 -14.81 49.69
CA PHE A 234 28.66 -13.97 50.05
C PHE A 234 29.07 -12.68 50.76
N ASP A 235 29.98 -12.76 51.73
CA ASP A 235 30.42 -11.57 52.47
C ASP A 235 31.28 -10.64 51.62
N GLU A 236 32.17 -11.16 50.78
CA GLU A 236 32.91 -10.36 49.79
C GLU A 236 31.96 -9.63 48.82
N ILE A 237 30.92 -10.31 48.33
CA ILE A 237 29.90 -9.71 47.46
C ILE A 237 29.08 -8.66 48.20
N ARG A 238 28.77 -8.90 49.48
CA ARG A 238 28.04 -7.98 50.35
C ARG A 238 28.85 -6.71 50.61
N GLU A 239 30.10 -6.84 51.04
CA GLU A 239 31.01 -5.72 51.31
C GLU A 239 31.26 -4.89 50.05
N TRP A 240 31.57 -5.53 48.92
CA TRP A 240 31.76 -4.84 47.64
C TRP A 240 30.49 -4.11 47.19
N THR A 241 29.32 -4.72 47.37
CA THR A 241 28.05 -4.08 46.99
C THR A 241 27.74 -2.88 47.89
N MET A 242 28.01 -2.97 49.19
CA MET A 242 27.82 -1.87 50.14
C MET A 242 28.80 -0.71 49.85
N ASP A 243 30.09 -0.98 49.65
CA ASP A 243 31.07 0.03 49.26
C ASP A 243 30.67 0.76 47.96
N ARG A 244 30.23 0.02 46.94
CA ARG A 244 29.75 0.62 45.69
C ARG A 244 28.44 1.40 45.85
N TYR A 245 27.57 1.00 46.78
CA TYR A 245 26.37 1.75 47.13
C TYR A 245 26.73 3.05 47.84
N ASP A 246 27.53 3.00 48.91
CA ASP A 246 27.89 4.17 49.72
C ASP A 246 28.72 5.20 48.91
N ARG A 247 29.51 4.76 47.91
CA ARG A 247 30.18 5.63 46.93
C ARG A 247 29.27 6.19 45.83
N GLY A 248 28.00 5.80 45.77
CA GLY A 248 27.06 6.23 44.73
C GLY A 248 27.31 5.64 43.34
N LEU A 249 28.03 4.51 43.24
CA LEU A 249 28.45 3.95 41.95
C LEU A 249 27.44 2.97 41.34
N LEU A 250 26.51 2.43 42.13
CA LEU A 250 25.50 1.51 41.64
C LEU A 250 24.34 2.24 40.97
N GLU A 251 23.98 1.83 39.75
CA GLU A 251 22.82 2.38 39.02
C GLU A 251 21.49 1.80 39.53
N LEU A 252 20.40 2.57 39.40
CA LEU A 252 19.03 2.08 39.62
C LEU A 252 18.35 1.64 38.32
N GLN A 253 17.47 0.66 38.43
CA GLN A 253 16.56 0.20 37.39
C GLN A 253 15.19 -0.06 38.03
N ASN A 254 14.17 0.72 37.64
CA ASN A 254 12.80 0.65 38.18
C ASN A 254 12.76 0.80 39.73
N GLY A 255 13.52 1.76 40.27
CA GLY A 255 13.60 2.02 41.72
C GLY A 255 14.44 1.00 42.52
N LYS A 256 14.98 -0.03 41.86
CA LYS A 256 15.78 -1.10 42.48
C LYS A 256 17.23 -1.05 42.02
N ILE A 257 18.17 -1.54 42.81
CA ILE A 257 19.59 -1.60 42.41
C ILE A 257 19.75 -2.51 41.19
N ARG A 258 20.54 -2.05 40.21
CA ARG A 258 20.82 -2.78 38.96
C ARG A 258 21.79 -3.92 39.21
N ARG A 259 21.24 -5.05 39.66
CA ARG A 259 21.95 -6.31 39.98
C ARG A 259 22.90 -6.82 38.88
N VAL A 260 22.71 -6.43 37.62
CA VAL A 260 23.53 -6.87 36.46
C VAL A 260 25.02 -6.54 36.60
N GLU A 261 25.38 -5.36 37.13
CA GLU A 261 26.80 -4.99 37.30
C GLU A 261 27.48 -5.88 38.34
N ILE A 262 26.79 -6.11 39.45
CA ILE A 262 27.22 -6.92 40.59
C ILE A 262 27.40 -8.39 40.15
N LEU A 263 26.37 -8.96 39.49
CA LEU A 263 26.42 -10.31 38.94
C LEU A 263 27.57 -10.46 37.92
N ARG A 264 27.82 -9.45 37.09
CA ARG A 264 28.94 -9.46 36.13
C ARG A 264 30.30 -9.43 36.82
N HIS A 265 30.49 -8.58 37.83
CA HIS A 265 31.75 -8.46 38.56
C HIS A 265 32.18 -9.78 39.19
N PHE A 266 31.22 -10.53 39.73
CA PHE A 266 31.46 -11.83 40.39
C PHE A 266 31.27 -13.06 39.47
N GLY A 267 31.07 -12.87 38.16
CA GLY A 267 30.91 -13.97 37.19
C GLY A 267 29.65 -14.82 37.37
N ILE A 268 28.59 -14.27 37.98
CA ILE A 268 27.37 -14.99 38.35
C ILE A 268 26.37 -14.98 37.19
N ALA A 269 25.97 -16.17 36.73
CA ALA A 269 25.10 -16.37 35.58
C ALA A 269 23.62 -16.02 35.83
N GLY A 270 23.29 -14.73 35.75
CA GLY A 270 21.92 -14.24 35.48
C GLY A 270 20.88 -14.36 36.60
N GLY A 271 19.65 -13.96 36.30
CA GLY A 271 18.58 -13.79 37.29
C GLY A 271 18.14 -15.08 38.00
N ALA A 272 18.31 -16.24 37.37
CA ALA A 272 17.99 -17.54 37.98
C ALA A 272 18.88 -17.88 39.20
N SER A 273 20.06 -17.27 39.33
CA SER A 273 20.90 -17.42 40.52
C SER A 273 20.33 -16.70 41.74
N LEU A 274 19.64 -15.57 41.56
CA LEU A 274 19.09 -14.78 42.67
C LEU A 274 17.94 -15.51 43.37
N GLN A 275 17.07 -16.18 42.61
CA GLN A 275 15.94 -16.95 43.14
C GLN A 275 16.37 -18.23 43.87
N ARG A 276 17.60 -18.71 43.68
CA ARG A 276 18.13 -19.94 44.31
C ARG A 276 18.73 -19.72 45.68
N TYR A 277 19.09 -18.48 46.03
CA TYR A 277 19.84 -18.16 47.23
C TYR A 277 19.13 -17.07 48.05
N PRO A 278 18.26 -17.44 49.02
CA PRO A 278 17.48 -16.49 49.81
C PRO A 278 18.31 -15.40 50.51
N ARG A 279 19.56 -15.69 50.93
CA ARG A 279 20.48 -14.70 51.52
C ARG A 279 20.86 -13.58 50.54
N PHE A 280 21.10 -13.89 49.26
CA PHE A 280 21.34 -12.86 48.24
C PHE A 280 20.08 -12.04 47.98
N GLN A 281 18.91 -12.68 47.92
CA GLN A 281 17.65 -11.95 47.77
C GLN A 281 17.43 -10.98 48.94
N ALA A 282 17.54 -11.45 50.19
CA ALA A 282 17.38 -10.61 51.39
C ALA A 282 18.37 -9.43 51.41
N MET A 283 19.63 -9.65 51.02
CA MET A 283 20.62 -8.57 50.88
C MET A 283 20.19 -7.53 49.85
N PHE A 284 19.71 -7.95 48.67
CA PHE A 284 19.25 -7.02 47.64
C PHE A 284 17.94 -6.32 47.99
N ASP A 285 17.02 -7.00 48.68
CA ASP A 285 15.74 -6.41 49.09
C ASP A 285 15.95 -5.40 50.22
N ALA A 286 16.89 -5.64 51.14
CA ALA A 286 17.32 -4.65 52.14
C ALA A 286 18.02 -3.42 51.50
N LEU A 287 18.85 -3.65 50.48
CA LEU A 287 19.48 -2.58 49.70
C LEU A 287 18.47 -1.77 48.85
N ASP A 288 17.51 -2.44 48.22
CA ASP A 288 16.42 -1.79 47.48
C ASP A 288 15.57 -0.92 48.45
N ALA A 289 15.29 -1.42 49.66
CA ALA A 289 14.58 -0.66 50.70
C ALA A 289 15.40 0.55 51.20
N ARG A 290 16.70 0.36 51.47
CA ARG A 290 17.62 1.45 51.85
C ARG A 290 17.68 2.53 50.75
N ALA A 291 17.81 2.12 49.50
CA ALA A 291 17.82 3.02 48.34
C ALA A 291 16.53 3.85 48.23
N GLN A 292 15.38 3.24 48.52
CA GLN A 292 14.09 3.92 48.53
C GLN A 292 13.98 4.91 49.70
N THR A 293 14.39 4.53 50.92
CA THR A 293 14.34 5.38 52.11
C THR A 293 15.29 6.58 52.01
N GLU A 294 16.51 6.38 51.53
CA GLU A 294 17.54 7.41 51.37
C GLU A 294 17.34 8.28 50.11
N SER A 295 16.34 7.99 49.27
CA SER A 295 16.16 8.60 47.94
C SER A 295 17.45 8.55 47.09
N TYR A 296 18.10 7.38 47.12
CA TYR A 296 19.41 7.16 46.54
C TYR A 296 19.45 7.48 45.03
N GLN A 297 20.53 8.11 44.60
CA GLN A 297 20.82 8.40 43.20
C GLN A 297 22.30 8.13 42.94
N SER A 298 22.60 7.43 41.84
CA SER A 298 23.98 7.21 41.41
C SER A 298 24.67 8.55 41.11
N MET A 299 25.99 8.61 41.28
CA MET A 299 26.84 9.76 40.95
C MET A 299 26.58 10.22 39.52
N ARG A 300 26.57 9.29 38.56
CA ARG A 300 26.23 9.54 37.16
C ARG A 300 24.82 10.10 36.97
N THR A 301 23.83 9.63 37.72
CA THR A 301 22.46 10.18 37.69
C THR A 301 22.43 11.61 38.24
N ARG A 302 23.17 11.90 39.31
CA ARG A 302 23.28 13.26 39.87
C ARG A 302 23.97 14.22 38.90
N GLU A 303 25.08 13.81 38.27
CA GLU A 303 25.77 14.57 37.22
C GLU A 303 24.86 14.84 36.02
N ASN A 304 24.17 13.81 35.51
CA ASN A 304 23.22 13.96 34.41
C ASN A 304 22.05 14.86 34.80
N LEU A 305 21.54 14.79 36.02
CA LEU A 305 20.46 15.66 36.50
C LEU A 305 20.94 17.12 36.61
N ALA A 306 22.17 17.35 37.05
CA ALA A 306 22.79 18.68 37.05
C ALA A 306 22.97 19.23 35.63
N LYS A 307 23.43 18.40 34.67
CA LYS A 307 23.49 18.76 33.24
C LYS A 307 22.10 19.14 32.69
N VAL A 308 21.08 18.32 32.95
CA VAL A 308 19.70 18.59 32.49
C VAL A 308 19.16 19.90 33.06
N LYS A 309 19.33 20.15 34.37
CA LYS A 309 18.91 21.43 34.99
C LYS A 309 19.65 22.62 34.37
N ALA A 310 20.98 22.56 34.31
CA ALA A 310 21.80 23.62 33.72
C ALA A 310 21.55 23.85 32.22
N TRP A 311 20.97 22.87 31.49
CA TRP A 311 20.50 23.04 30.12
C TRP A 311 19.14 23.74 30.05
N LEU A 312 18.19 23.37 30.91
CA LEU A 312 16.89 24.04 31.04
C LEU A 312 17.03 25.51 31.48
N ASP A 313 18.01 25.81 32.35
CA ASP A 313 18.26 27.18 32.82
C ASP A 313 18.82 28.12 31.72
N ARG A 314 19.39 27.57 30.64
CA ARG A 314 19.98 28.34 29.51
C ARG A 314 18.98 28.72 28.41
N GLY A 315 17.73 28.31 28.53
CA GLY A 315 16.75 28.43 27.45
C GLY A 315 16.79 27.21 26.51
N PRO A 316 16.03 26.14 26.80
CA PRO A 316 16.12 24.88 26.08
C PRO A 316 15.56 24.99 24.67
N LYS A 317 16.13 24.23 23.73
CA LYS A 317 15.59 24.11 22.39
C LYS A 317 14.23 23.40 22.42
N ILE A 318 13.18 24.10 22.02
CA ILE A 318 11.79 23.61 22.01
C ILE A 318 11.48 22.91 20.68
N ASN A 319 10.59 21.92 20.69
CA ASN A 319 10.08 21.28 19.47
C ASN A 319 9.15 22.22 18.68
N SER A 320 8.84 21.85 17.43
CA SER A 320 7.99 22.64 16.53
C SER A 320 6.50 22.71 16.95
N ASP A 321 6.11 21.95 17.98
CA ASP A 321 4.80 22.07 18.63
C ASP A 321 4.70 23.29 19.57
N ARG A 322 5.85 23.81 20.04
CA ARG A 322 6.00 24.77 21.15
C ARG A 322 5.41 24.33 22.49
N LEU A 323 5.18 23.03 22.67
CA LEU A 323 4.63 22.44 23.90
C LEU A 323 5.65 21.57 24.64
N SER A 324 6.70 21.11 23.97
CA SER A 324 7.66 20.18 24.55
C SER A 324 9.12 20.52 24.23
N VAL A 325 10.03 20.30 25.18
CA VAL A 325 11.47 20.45 24.96
C VAL A 325 12.02 19.35 24.04
N SER A 326 13.01 19.71 23.23
CA SER A 326 13.66 18.79 22.31
C SER A 326 14.63 17.89 23.05
N ARG A 327 14.11 16.77 23.56
CA ARG A 327 14.90 15.69 24.21
C ARG A 327 16.02 15.16 23.31
N ALA A 328 15.90 15.28 21.99
CA ALA A 328 16.98 14.97 21.03
C ALA A 328 18.13 16.00 21.08
N ALA A 329 17.83 17.31 21.14
CA ALA A 329 18.85 18.35 21.28
C ALA A 329 19.58 18.24 22.62
N LEU A 330 18.84 18.05 23.72
CA LEU A 330 19.40 17.77 25.05
C LEU A 330 20.32 16.54 25.05
N SER A 331 19.93 15.46 24.36
CA SER A 331 20.74 14.24 24.24
C SER A 331 22.09 14.52 23.56
N GLN A 332 22.08 15.35 22.50
CA GLN A 332 23.27 15.75 21.77
C GLN A 332 24.16 16.74 22.56
N GLU A 333 23.57 17.75 23.20
CA GLU A 333 24.31 18.82 23.89
C GLU A 333 24.86 18.41 25.27
N CYS A 334 24.21 17.48 25.97
CA CYS A 334 24.65 17.01 27.29
C CYS A 334 25.34 15.64 27.28
N GLU A 335 25.44 14.98 26.12
CA GLU A 335 25.96 13.62 25.92
C GLU A 335 25.20 12.54 26.72
N ILE A 336 23.91 12.77 26.97
CA ILE A 336 23.04 11.83 27.70
C ILE A 336 22.28 11.00 26.67
N GLY A 337 22.44 9.68 26.68
CA GLY A 337 21.72 8.80 25.76
C GLY A 337 20.20 8.96 25.87
N ILE A 338 19.50 9.17 24.76
CA ILE A 338 18.08 9.59 24.72
C ILE A 338 17.14 8.71 25.55
N ASN A 339 17.36 7.40 25.59
CA ASN A 339 16.57 6.43 26.37
C ASN A 339 16.71 6.59 27.91
N PHE A 340 17.67 7.38 28.37
CA PHE A 340 17.90 7.71 29.78
C PHE A 340 17.11 8.96 30.20
N LEU A 341 16.85 9.89 29.28
CA LEU A 341 16.05 11.12 29.53
C LEU A 341 14.57 10.82 29.82
N TRP A 342 14.06 9.69 29.33
CA TRP A 342 12.70 9.20 29.60
C TRP A 342 12.53 8.49 30.96
N ARG A 343 13.55 8.50 31.82
CA ARG A 343 13.55 7.78 33.10
C ARG A 343 13.62 8.75 34.27
N SER A 344 12.92 8.41 35.35
CA SER A 344 13.11 9.08 36.64
C SER A 344 14.56 8.87 37.13
N PRO A 345 15.24 9.91 37.67
CA PRO A 345 14.72 11.24 37.98
C PRO A 345 14.85 12.27 36.84
N LEU A 346 15.48 11.94 35.70
CA LEU A 346 15.77 12.91 34.64
C LEU A 346 14.55 13.41 33.88
N CYS A 347 13.50 12.59 33.76
CA CYS A 347 12.25 13.02 33.11
C CYS A 347 11.50 14.09 33.92
N VAL A 348 11.59 14.07 35.26
CA VAL A 348 10.83 14.96 36.15
C VAL A 348 11.02 16.46 35.82
N PRO A 349 12.24 17.02 35.76
CA PRO A 349 12.42 18.43 35.40
C PRO A 349 12.04 18.73 33.94
N LEU A 350 12.11 17.75 33.02
CA LEU A 350 11.66 17.92 31.63
C LEU A 350 10.14 17.99 31.55
N ASP A 351 9.44 17.13 32.29
CA ASP A 351 7.97 17.07 32.33
C ASP A 351 7.39 18.23 33.18
N GLU A 352 8.16 18.80 34.10
CA GLU A 352 7.88 20.10 34.75
C GLU A 352 8.00 21.26 33.76
N TYR A 353 9.07 21.28 32.95
CA TYR A 353 9.28 22.33 31.96
C TYR A 353 8.25 22.24 30.81
N ASP A 354 7.91 21.04 30.33
CA ASP A 354 6.86 20.83 29.33
C ASP A 354 5.47 21.27 29.87
N ARG A 355 5.16 21.02 31.15
CA ARG A 355 3.96 21.56 31.80
C ARG A 355 3.97 23.08 31.89
N LYS A 356 5.13 23.70 32.15
CA LYS A 356 5.28 25.16 32.12
C LYS A 356 5.03 25.70 30.71
N LEU A 357 5.67 25.15 29.68
CA LEU A 357 5.44 25.54 28.28
C LEU A 357 3.96 25.41 27.88
N PHE A 358 3.29 24.34 28.29
CA PHE A 358 1.87 24.14 28.05
C PHE A 358 0.99 25.19 28.77
N ALA A 359 1.32 25.55 30.01
CA ALA A 359 0.62 26.62 30.74
C ALA A 359 0.85 27.99 30.10
N ASP A 360 2.09 28.31 29.74
CA ASP A 360 2.48 29.55 29.04
C ASP A 360 1.74 29.65 27.69
N ALA A 361 1.65 28.56 26.93
CA ALA A 361 0.89 28.47 25.68
C ALA A 361 -0.64 28.63 25.86
N GLN A 362 -1.21 28.17 26.98
CA GLN A 362 -2.62 28.40 27.30
C GLN A 362 -2.91 29.86 27.68
N ALA A 363 -1.99 30.48 28.43
CA ALA A 363 -2.11 31.87 28.89
C ALA A 363 -1.78 32.89 27.79
N SER A 364 -1.01 32.51 26.77
CA SER A 364 -0.57 33.41 25.71
C SER A 364 -1.75 33.95 24.89
N LYS A 365 -1.85 35.29 24.88
CA LYS A 365 -2.77 36.04 24.00
C LYS A 365 -2.22 36.21 22.60
N VAL A 366 -0.89 36.29 22.48
CA VAL A 366 -0.18 36.43 21.19
C VAL A 366 -0.15 35.10 20.45
N ASP A 367 0.19 33.99 21.13
CA ASP A 367 0.33 32.67 20.54
C ASP A 367 -0.88 31.78 20.90
N PRO A 368 -2.02 31.86 20.18
CA PRO A 368 -3.22 31.16 20.61
C PRO A 368 -3.04 29.64 20.52
N PHE A 369 -3.22 28.97 21.65
CA PHE A 369 -3.33 27.51 21.73
C PHE A 369 -4.78 27.03 21.59
N PHE A 370 -5.03 26.14 20.62
CA PHE A 370 -6.29 25.37 20.49
C PHE A 370 -6.08 24.09 19.65
N TYR A 371 -6.93 23.08 19.85
CA TYR A 371 -6.84 21.75 19.21
C TYR A 371 -5.44 21.09 19.24
N GLY A 372 -4.69 21.28 20.33
CA GLY A 372 -3.36 20.67 20.50
C GLY A 372 -2.24 21.33 19.69
N ARG A 373 -2.44 22.56 19.20
CA ARG A 373 -1.44 23.31 18.42
C ARG A 373 -1.32 24.76 18.91
N VAL A 374 -0.07 25.24 18.99
CA VAL A 374 0.27 26.65 19.19
C VAL A 374 0.44 27.32 17.82
N TYR A 375 -0.10 28.53 17.67
CA TYR A 375 0.10 29.37 16.48
C TYR A 375 0.99 30.55 16.84
N ALA A 376 2.18 30.58 16.26
CA ALA A 376 3.35 31.32 16.73
C ALA A 376 3.44 32.79 16.26
N PHE A 377 2.41 33.62 16.46
CA PHE A 377 2.47 35.04 16.08
C PHE A 377 3.55 35.85 16.81
N SER A 378 4.09 35.35 17.94
CA SER A 378 5.26 35.91 18.62
C SER A 378 6.52 35.96 17.74
N GLY A 379 6.60 35.15 16.68
CA GLY A 379 7.63 35.26 15.66
C GLY A 379 7.54 36.53 14.79
N LEU A 380 6.54 37.40 15.03
CA LEU A 380 6.37 38.70 14.38
C LEU A 380 6.67 39.88 15.32
N ILE A 381 7.09 39.65 16.57
CA ILE A 381 7.20 40.70 17.61
C ILE A 381 8.25 41.76 17.28
N ASP A 382 9.28 41.42 16.50
CA ASP A 382 10.29 42.36 16.01
C ASP A 382 9.75 43.33 14.93
N TRP A 383 8.60 42.99 14.33
CA TRP A 383 8.00 43.68 13.18
C TRP A 383 6.61 44.25 13.45
N TRP A 384 6.01 43.90 14.60
CA TRP A 384 4.66 44.30 14.97
C TRP A 384 4.52 44.49 16.49
N PRO A 385 3.80 45.53 16.91
CA PRO A 385 3.60 45.86 18.32
C PRO A 385 2.80 44.76 19.03
N GLN A 386 3.22 44.38 20.25
CA GLN A 386 2.59 43.31 21.04
C GLN A 386 1.08 43.45 21.14
N GLY A 387 0.55 44.66 21.40
CA GLY A 387 -0.90 44.89 21.52
C GLY A 387 -1.70 44.58 20.25
N PHE A 388 -1.09 44.69 19.06
CA PHE A 388 -1.71 44.24 17.80
C PHE A 388 -1.68 42.71 17.70
N LEU A 389 -0.55 42.08 18.02
CA LEU A 389 -0.40 40.63 17.97
C LEU A 389 -1.30 39.90 18.99
N GLU A 390 -1.54 40.49 20.17
CA GLU A 390 -2.53 40.00 21.13
C GLU A 390 -3.95 40.02 20.55
N ASN A 391 -4.35 41.12 19.90
CA ASN A 391 -5.66 41.21 19.26
C ASN A 391 -5.80 40.23 18.09
N VAL A 392 -4.75 40.06 17.27
CA VAL A 392 -4.69 39.06 16.20
C VAL A 392 -4.82 37.64 16.77
N GLY A 393 -4.06 37.28 17.82
CA GLY A 393 -4.09 35.96 18.42
C GLY A 393 -5.44 35.61 19.05
N ILE A 394 -6.04 36.55 19.81
CA ILE A 394 -7.38 36.40 20.40
C ILE A 394 -8.44 36.23 19.31
N ALA A 395 -8.44 37.09 18.28
CA ALA A 395 -9.39 37.01 17.18
C ALA A 395 -9.24 35.70 16.38
N PHE A 396 -7.99 35.31 16.08
CA PHE A 396 -7.67 34.07 15.38
C PHE A 396 -8.21 32.86 16.15
N LYS A 397 -8.01 32.79 17.47
CA LYS A 397 -8.56 31.72 18.32
C LYS A 397 -10.08 31.65 18.21
N ARG A 398 -10.78 32.79 18.33
CA ARG A 398 -12.25 32.86 18.28
C ARG A 398 -12.81 32.35 16.96
N PHE A 399 -12.40 32.94 15.82
CA PHE A 399 -13.01 32.55 14.54
C PHE A 399 -12.52 31.17 14.08
N ALA A 400 -11.27 30.78 14.35
CA ALA A 400 -10.77 29.48 13.90
C ALA A 400 -11.41 28.30 14.66
N SER A 401 -11.78 28.50 15.94
CA SER A 401 -12.62 27.53 16.67
C SER A 401 -14.00 27.32 16.03
N SER A 402 -14.53 28.28 15.27
CA SER A 402 -15.80 28.11 14.54
C SER A 402 -15.68 27.35 13.21
N TRP A 403 -14.45 27.11 12.73
CA TRP A 403 -14.22 26.49 11.40
C TRP A 403 -14.02 24.97 11.41
N CYS A 404 -13.73 24.36 12.56
CA CYS A 404 -13.38 22.94 12.68
C CYS A 404 -14.14 22.29 13.84
N SER A 405 -14.74 21.12 13.59
CA SER A 405 -15.15 20.20 14.67
C SER A 405 -13.91 19.69 15.43
N PRO A 406 -14.00 19.37 16.73
CA PRO A 406 -12.96 18.63 17.46
C PRO A 406 -12.55 17.30 16.80
N GLU A 407 -13.43 16.75 15.94
CA GLU A 407 -13.23 15.51 15.17
C GLU A 407 -12.34 15.74 13.93
N ASP A 408 -12.43 16.91 13.28
CA ASP A 408 -11.75 17.25 12.01
C ASP A 408 -10.30 17.72 12.22
N LYS A 409 -9.51 16.96 13.00
CA LYS A 409 -8.11 17.30 13.35
C LYS A 409 -7.16 17.44 12.15
N GLU A 410 -7.55 16.99 10.95
CA GLU A 410 -6.77 17.15 9.71
C GLU A 410 -7.04 18.47 8.98
N ASP A 411 -8.24 19.06 9.09
CA ASP A 411 -8.66 20.26 8.33
C ASP A 411 -8.37 21.58 9.07
N ILE A 412 -7.50 21.50 10.09
CA ILE A 412 -6.98 22.61 10.90
C ILE A 412 -6.39 23.71 9.97
N PRO A 413 -6.64 25.02 10.21
CA PRO A 413 -6.24 26.11 9.32
C PRO A 413 -4.73 26.43 9.29
N ARG A 414 -3.83 25.45 9.51
CA ARG A 414 -2.37 25.58 9.41
C ARG A 414 -1.92 26.28 8.13
N GLY A 415 -2.48 25.87 6.99
CA GLY A 415 -2.15 26.49 5.70
C GLY A 415 -2.54 27.97 5.64
N SER A 416 -3.73 28.32 6.14
CA SER A 416 -4.22 29.70 6.17
C SER A 416 -3.47 30.57 7.19
N TYR A 417 -3.08 29.99 8.33
CA TYR A 417 -2.19 30.62 9.30
C TYR A 417 -0.84 30.99 8.68
N ILE A 418 -0.13 30.03 8.06
CA ILE A 418 1.20 30.29 7.45
C ILE A 418 1.09 31.42 6.42
N GLN A 419 0.08 31.35 5.54
CA GLN A 419 -0.12 32.35 4.48
C GLN A 419 -0.46 33.75 5.01
N PHE A 420 -1.05 33.85 6.19
CA PHE A 420 -1.30 35.13 6.86
C PHE A 420 -0.09 35.61 7.66
N PHE A 421 0.64 34.70 8.32
CA PHE A 421 1.91 34.98 8.99
C PHE A 421 2.94 35.53 8.00
N ASP A 422 3.11 34.88 6.84
CA ASP A 422 4.01 35.31 5.76
C ASP A 422 3.62 36.70 5.21
N ALA A 423 2.31 36.99 5.15
CA ALA A 423 1.80 38.30 4.72
C ALA A 423 2.10 39.39 5.76
N LEU A 424 1.87 39.14 7.04
CA LEU A 424 2.22 40.08 8.11
C LEU A 424 3.74 40.30 8.21
N LEU A 425 4.54 39.25 8.08
CA LEU A 425 6.00 39.35 8.08
C LEU A 425 6.48 40.25 6.93
N TRP A 426 5.97 40.03 5.72
CA TRP A 426 6.31 40.85 4.55
C TRP A 426 5.84 42.30 4.71
N ILE A 427 4.62 42.53 5.22
CA ILE A 427 4.09 43.89 5.43
C ILE A 427 4.94 44.63 6.48
N GLY A 428 5.28 44.00 7.61
CA GLY A 428 6.12 44.60 8.66
C GLY A 428 7.56 44.88 8.23
N GLN A 429 8.09 44.12 7.27
CA GLN A 429 9.41 44.35 6.66
C GLN A 429 9.39 45.38 5.50
N SER A 430 8.21 45.73 4.96
CA SER A 430 8.10 46.54 3.76
C SER A 430 8.32 48.03 4.04
N LEU A 431 9.19 48.65 3.23
CA LEU A 431 9.46 50.09 3.24
C LEU A 431 8.46 50.90 2.39
N SER A 432 7.28 50.35 2.04
CA SER A 432 6.25 51.15 1.37
C SER A 432 5.52 52.08 2.33
N ALA A 433 4.95 53.17 1.80
CA ALA A 433 4.21 54.14 2.61
C ALA A 433 2.95 53.51 3.23
N ALA A 434 2.22 52.69 2.47
CA ALA A 434 1.03 51.99 2.94
C ALA A 434 1.36 51.00 4.08
N CYS A 435 2.41 50.19 3.94
CA CYS A 435 2.84 49.27 5.00
C CYS A 435 3.27 50.00 6.28
N ARG A 436 4.00 51.12 6.16
CA ARG A 436 4.36 51.96 7.33
C ARG A 436 3.13 52.53 8.03
N HIS A 437 2.17 53.12 7.30
CA HIS A 437 0.95 53.66 7.92
C HIS A 437 0.14 52.57 8.64
N VAL A 438 0.05 51.37 8.05
CA VAL A 438 -0.59 50.20 8.67
C VAL A 438 0.12 49.80 9.97
N HIS A 439 1.45 49.80 9.98
CA HIS A 439 2.25 49.54 11.19
C HIS A 439 2.06 50.63 12.26
N ASP A 440 2.02 51.91 11.87
CA ASP A 440 1.82 53.03 12.77
C ASP A 440 0.41 53.02 13.41
N GLU A 441 -0.63 52.66 12.65
CA GLU A 441 -1.97 52.43 13.20
C GLU A 441 -2.01 51.23 14.15
N ALA A 442 -1.39 50.11 13.78
CA ALA A 442 -1.28 48.93 14.63
C ALA A 442 -0.56 49.27 15.95
N THR A 443 0.44 50.15 15.90
CA THR A 443 1.20 50.64 17.07
C THR A 443 0.35 51.55 17.95
N ARG A 444 -0.37 52.49 17.34
CA ARG A 444 -1.17 53.49 18.06
C ARG A 444 -2.48 52.96 18.64
N PHE A 445 -3.08 51.96 18.00
CA PHE A 445 -4.44 51.48 18.32
C PHE A 445 -4.54 49.99 18.63
N GLY A 446 -3.47 49.20 18.48
CA GLY A 446 -3.52 47.73 18.57
C GLY A 446 -4.34 47.07 17.46
N ARG A 447 -4.67 47.80 16.39
CA ARG A 447 -5.48 47.35 15.25
C ARG A 447 -5.31 48.30 14.06
N VAL A 448 -5.62 47.81 12.87
CA VAL A 448 -5.65 48.63 11.65
C VAL A 448 -7.06 49.20 11.45
N ARG A 449 -7.19 50.46 11.06
CA ARG A 449 -8.46 51.18 10.88
C ARG A 449 -8.60 51.78 9.49
N ASN A 450 -7.52 52.27 8.89
CA ASN A 450 -7.50 52.81 7.54
C ASN A 450 -7.65 51.68 6.51
N ALA A 451 -8.85 51.57 5.92
CA ALA A 451 -9.16 50.58 4.90
C ALA A 451 -8.30 50.73 3.64
N GLN A 452 -7.93 51.96 3.26
CA GLN A 452 -7.19 52.23 2.03
C GLN A 452 -5.72 51.79 2.15
N ASP A 453 -5.05 52.15 3.25
CA ASP A 453 -3.65 51.75 3.46
C ASP A 453 -3.54 50.23 3.70
N TRP A 454 -4.52 49.62 4.37
CA TRP A 454 -4.61 48.16 4.50
C TRP A 454 -4.83 47.44 3.16
N GLU A 455 -5.74 47.94 2.33
CA GLU A 455 -5.97 47.41 0.99
C GLU A 455 -4.71 47.54 0.13
N ASN A 456 -4.06 48.72 0.13
CA ASN A 456 -2.82 48.99 -0.60
C ASN A 456 -1.69 48.03 -0.19
N ALA A 457 -1.40 47.89 1.11
CA ALA A 457 -0.37 46.98 1.63
C ALA A 457 -0.58 45.52 1.18
N LEU A 458 -1.84 45.05 1.19
CA LEU A 458 -2.20 43.71 0.73
C LEU A 458 -2.13 43.55 -0.80
N TYR A 459 -2.40 44.61 -1.57
CA TYR A 459 -2.21 44.62 -3.02
C TYR A 459 -0.73 44.64 -3.42
N GLU A 460 0.12 45.30 -2.66
CA GLU A 460 1.58 45.25 -2.84
C GLU A 460 2.14 43.86 -2.49
N TYR A 461 1.73 43.24 -1.38
CA TYR A 461 2.10 41.86 -1.07
C TYR A 461 1.67 40.89 -2.18
N ARG A 462 0.46 41.09 -2.74
CA ARG A 462 -0.03 40.35 -3.91
C ARG A 462 0.85 40.59 -5.15
N ALA A 463 1.33 41.81 -5.37
CA ALA A 463 2.24 42.13 -6.48
C ALA A 463 3.60 41.43 -6.30
N TYR A 464 4.15 41.42 -5.08
CA TYR A 464 5.34 40.63 -4.71
C TYR A 464 5.15 39.13 -5.02
N LEU A 465 4.04 38.52 -4.60
CA LEU A 465 3.72 37.13 -4.95
C LEU A 465 3.66 36.91 -6.47
N PHE A 466 3.08 37.85 -7.21
CA PHE A 466 2.97 37.75 -8.68
C PHE A 466 4.32 37.88 -9.39
N GLY A 467 5.22 38.74 -8.91
CA GLY A 467 6.60 38.83 -9.42
C GLY A 467 7.32 37.49 -9.32
N ARG A 468 7.17 36.78 -8.19
CA ARG A 468 7.75 35.43 -7.98
C ARG A 468 7.13 34.33 -8.85
N PHE A 469 5.94 34.56 -9.41
CA PHE A 469 5.38 33.68 -10.45
C PHE A 469 5.90 34.03 -11.85
N GLN A 470 6.12 35.32 -12.13
CA GLN A 470 6.74 35.76 -13.38
C GLN A 470 8.20 35.30 -13.51
N THR A 471 8.96 35.23 -12.40
CA THR A 471 10.31 34.65 -12.36
C THR A 471 10.33 33.12 -12.34
N GLY A 472 9.18 32.45 -12.22
CA GLY A 472 9.07 30.99 -12.18
C GLY A 472 9.41 30.34 -10.83
N GLU A 473 9.77 31.10 -9.80
CA GLU A 473 10.05 30.57 -8.45
C GLU A 473 8.83 29.89 -7.81
N VAL A 474 7.63 30.39 -8.08
CA VAL A 474 6.39 29.95 -7.41
C VAL A 474 5.30 29.64 -8.43
N ALA A 475 4.81 28.40 -8.41
CA ALA A 475 3.69 27.98 -9.26
C ALA A 475 2.39 28.72 -8.89
N ALA A 476 1.59 29.10 -9.90
CA ALA A 476 0.35 29.85 -9.69
C ALA A 476 -0.69 29.15 -8.79
N ASN A 477 -0.70 27.81 -8.72
CA ASN A 477 -1.53 27.09 -7.76
C ASN A 477 -1.16 27.40 -6.31
N THR A 478 0.13 27.60 -6.03
CA THR A 478 0.63 28.02 -4.71
C THR A 478 0.11 29.42 -4.39
N ILE A 479 0.26 30.40 -5.30
CA ILE A 479 -0.28 31.76 -5.12
C ILE A 479 -1.80 31.75 -4.92
N ASN A 480 -2.53 30.96 -5.72
CA ASN A 480 -3.98 30.84 -5.62
C ASN A 480 -4.44 30.19 -4.31
N ASN A 481 -3.61 29.34 -3.71
CA ASN A 481 -3.85 28.80 -2.37
C ASN A 481 -3.47 29.82 -1.29
N THR A 482 -2.34 30.53 -1.44
CA THR A 482 -1.87 31.60 -0.56
C THR A 482 -2.91 32.70 -0.40
N ILE A 483 -3.37 33.28 -1.51
CA ILE A 483 -4.39 34.33 -1.50
C ILE A 483 -5.71 33.81 -0.93
N ARG A 484 -6.08 32.54 -1.14
CA ARG A 484 -7.32 31.97 -0.63
C ARG A 484 -7.31 31.81 0.90
N GLY A 485 -6.25 31.25 1.48
CA GLY A 485 -6.17 31.09 2.94
C GLY A 485 -5.91 32.42 3.66
N LEU A 486 -5.10 33.30 3.06
CA LEU A 486 -4.97 34.70 3.50
C LEU A 486 -6.34 35.39 3.58
N THR A 487 -7.12 35.38 2.48
CA THR A 487 -8.47 35.98 2.46
C THR A 487 -9.38 35.38 3.53
N ARG A 488 -9.25 34.09 3.83
CA ARG A 488 -10.05 33.42 4.86
C ARG A 488 -9.75 33.97 6.26
N VAL A 489 -8.48 34.20 6.58
CA VAL A 489 -8.05 34.78 7.87
C VAL A 489 -8.45 36.25 7.95
N LEU A 490 -8.30 37.01 6.86
CA LEU A 490 -8.73 38.41 6.78
C LEU A 490 -10.24 38.56 6.98
N ASP A 491 -11.07 37.70 6.37
CA ASP A 491 -12.52 37.67 6.59
C ASP A 491 -12.85 37.47 8.10
N GLY A 492 -12.08 36.65 8.82
CA GLY A 492 -12.24 36.43 10.26
C GLY A 492 -11.78 37.61 11.14
N LEU A 493 -10.62 38.20 10.85
CA LEU A 493 -10.09 39.37 11.57
C LEU A 493 -10.92 40.63 11.35
N GLN A 494 -11.59 40.75 10.21
CA GLN A 494 -12.57 41.79 9.93
C GLN A 494 -13.79 41.70 10.86
N VAL A 495 -14.32 40.49 11.11
CA VAL A 495 -15.47 40.29 12.01
C VAL A 495 -15.12 40.70 13.45
N GLU A 496 -13.92 40.36 13.90
CA GLU A 496 -13.37 40.76 15.22
C GLU A 496 -12.84 42.21 15.26
N LYS A 497 -12.94 42.97 14.16
CA LYS A 497 -12.53 44.39 14.03
C LYS A 497 -11.05 44.67 14.34
N VAL A 498 -10.18 43.70 14.07
CA VAL A 498 -8.70 43.83 14.17
C VAL A 498 -8.12 44.47 12.90
N THR A 499 -8.77 44.22 11.76
CA THR A 499 -8.44 44.79 10.46
C THR A 499 -9.69 45.36 9.80
N PRO A 500 -9.59 46.40 8.95
CA PRO A 500 -10.74 46.96 8.25
C PRO A 500 -11.27 46.01 7.16
N SER A 501 -12.50 46.27 6.71
CA SER A 501 -13.11 45.50 5.62
C SER A 501 -12.49 45.81 4.27
N LEU A 502 -12.12 44.78 3.51
CA LEU A 502 -11.64 44.94 2.13
C LEU A 502 -12.82 45.21 1.17
N PRO A 503 -12.86 46.37 0.47
CA PRO A 503 -13.88 46.66 -0.54
C PRO A 503 -13.85 45.66 -1.69
N ARG A 504 -12.66 45.14 -2.03
CA ARG A 504 -12.45 44.15 -3.08
C ARG A 504 -11.63 42.98 -2.53
N ARG A 505 -12.17 41.76 -2.66
CA ARG A 505 -11.42 40.53 -2.31
C ARG A 505 -10.17 40.40 -3.19
N LEU A 506 -9.03 40.09 -2.57
CA LEU A 506 -7.78 39.77 -3.26
C LEU A 506 -8.01 38.63 -4.28
N ARG A 507 -7.71 38.90 -5.54
CA ARG A 507 -7.89 37.94 -6.64
C ARG A 507 -6.58 37.20 -6.93
N GLY A 508 -6.65 35.88 -7.02
CA GLY A 508 -5.54 35.04 -7.48
C GLY A 508 -5.10 35.32 -8.92
N VAL A 509 -4.17 34.51 -9.42
CA VAL A 509 -3.76 34.52 -10.83
C VAL A 509 -4.99 34.23 -11.70
N PRO A 510 -5.35 35.09 -12.67
CA PRO A 510 -6.51 34.87 -13.52
C PRO A 510 -6.43 33.54 -14.26
N LYS A 511 -7.55 32.81 -14.37
CA LYS A 511 -7.59 31.54 -15.10
C LYS A 511 -7.27 31.69 -16.60
N SER A 512 -7.38 32.89 -17.16
CA SER A 512 -6.97 33.23 -18.52
C SER A 512 -5.46 33.45 -18.67
N SER A 513 -4.77 33.79 -17.59
CA SER A 513 -3.30 33.93 -17.53
C SER A 513 -2.59 32.62 -17.18
N LEU A 514 -3.37 31.55 -16.95
CA LEU A 514 -2.87 30.19 -16.87
C LEU A 514 -3.09 29.57 -18.24
N GLU A 515 -2.02 29.06 -18.87
CA GLU A 515 -2.18 28.00 -19.86
C GLU A 515 -3.12 26.95 -19.25
N ILE A 516 -4.16 26.55 -19.98
CA ILE A 516 -5.15 25.60 -19.45
C ILE A 516 -4.44 24.26 -19.32
N VAL A 517 -3.90 23.96 -18.13
CA VAL A 517 -3.29 22.67 -17.84
C VAL A 517 -4.41 21.64 -17.78
N HIS A 518 -4.72 21.05 -18.93
CA HIS A 518 -5.66 19.95 -19.06
C HIS A 518 -5.24 18.83 -18.10
N MET A 519 -6.18 18.33 -17.28
CA MET A 519 -5.88 17.17 -16.44
C MET A 519 -5.62 15.97 -17.35
N PRO A 520 -4.51 15.22 -17.16
CA PRO A 520 -4.11 14.27 -18.17
C PRO A 520 -5.08 13.09 -18.30
N THR A 521 -5.16 12.48 -19.49
CA THR A 521 -5.88 11.21 -19.70
C THR A 521 -4.98 10.00 -19.44
N VAL A 522 -5.55 8.80 -19.32
CA VAL A 522 -4.78 7.56 -19.20
C VAL A 522 -3.94 7.29 -20.45
N ALA A 523 -4.30 7.83 -21.62
CA ALA A 523 -3.49 7.78 -22.84
C ALA A 523 -2.24 8.68 -22.75
N GLU A 524 -2.31 9.81 -22.05
CA GLU A 524 -1.20 10.77 -21.88
C GLU A 524 -0.27 10.43 -20.69
N ALA A 525 -0.41 9.24 -20.09
CA ALA A 525 0.26 8.84 -18.87
C ALA A 525 1.74 8.45 -19.08
N VAL A 526 2.65 9.41 -18.92
CA VAL A 526 4.10 9.24 -19.14
C VAL A 526 4.74 8.11 -18.31
N SER A 527 5.67 7.38 -18.94
CA SER A 527 6.51 6.35 -18.33
C SER A 527 7.47 6.88 -17.24
N PHE A 528 7.91 5.99 -16.34
CA PHE A 528 8.99 6.28 -15.38
C PHE A 528 10.39 6.19 -16.00
N ASP A 529 10.58 5.37 -17.03
CA ASP A 529 11.86 5.21 -17.73
C ASP A 529 11.87 6.06 -19.01
N ARG A 530 12.97 6.79 -19.24
CA ARG A 530 13.18 7.68 -20.39
C ARG A 530 14.27 7.16 -21.35
N SER A 531 14.76 5.94 -21.13
CA SER A 531 15.92 5.40 -21.82
C SER A 531 15.65 5.04 -23.28
N SER A 532 16.37 5.72 -24.19
CA SER A 532 16.74 5.25 -25.54
C SER A 532 15.63 4.70 -26.46
N ARG A 533 14.73 5.56 -26.96
CA ARG A 533 13.88 5.29 -28.16
C ARG A 533 13.73 6.52 -29.09
N ALA A 534 14.81 7.25 -29.31
CA ALA A 534 14.78 8.52 -30.05
C ALA A 534 14.34 8.38 -31.52
N GLU A 535 14.77 7.33 -32.22
CA GLU A 535 14.48 7.13 -33.65
C GLU A 535 13.01 6.82 -33.90
N LEU A 536 12.41 5.91 -33.12
CA LEU A 536 11.00 5.56 -33.27
C LEU A 536 10.07 6.71 -32.87
N LYS A 537 10.50 7.53 -31.89
CA LYS A 537 9.87 8.81 -31.56
C LYS A 537 9.94 9.81 -32.72
N ALA A 538 11.05 9.87 -33.45
CA ALA A 538 11.18 10.71 -34.64
C ALA A 538 10.28 10.23 -35.78
N VAL A 539 10.16 8.92 -36.01
CA VAL A 539 9.27 8.34 -37.05
C VAL A 539 7.78 8.61 -36.74
N ILE A 540 7.34 8.46 -35.49
CA ILE A 540 5.94 8.74 -35.12
C ILE A 540 5.67 10.25 -35.05
N LYS A 541 6.61 11.07 -34.56
CA LYS A 541 6.51 12.54 -34.66
C LYS A 541 6.42 12.96 -36.14
N SER A 542 7.21 12.35 -37.03
CA SER A 542 7.15 12.56 -38.48
C SER A 542 5.80 12.15 -39.07
N ARG A 543 5.30 10.93 -38.86
CA ARG A 543 3.99 10.50 -39.39
C ARG A 543 2.83 11.35 -38.88
N LEU A 544 2.84 11.71 -37.59
CA LEU A 544 1.79 12.55 -37.01
C LEU A 544 1.88 13.99 -37.51
N LEU A 545 3.10 14.54 -37.69
CA LEU A 545 3.30 15.84 -38.35
C LEU A 545 2.95 15.80 -39.85
N ASN A 546 3.16 14.69 -40.56
CA ASN A 546 2.79 14.53 -41.97
C ASN A 546 1.27 14.48 -42.12
N ALA A 547 0.56 13.67 -41.31
CA ALA A 547 -0.89 13.68 -41.25
C ALA A 547 -1.43 15.07 -40.87
N CYS A 548 -0.73 15.81 -40.00
CA CYS A 548 -1.03 17.22 -39.71
C CYS A 548 -0.69 18.17 -40.87
N ALA A 549 0.34 17.90 -41.68
CA ALA A 549 0.72 18.75 -42.82
C ALA A 549 -0.23 18.56 -44.01
N GLU A 550 -0.61 17.31 -44.30
CA GLU A 550 -1.66 16.93 -45.24
C GLU A 550 -3.00 17.58 -44.86
N ASN A 551 -3.31 17.62 -43.56
CA ASN A 551 -4.46 18.33 -42.99
C ASN A 551 -4.11 19.74 -42.46
N GLN A 552 -3.05 20.39 -42.96
CA GLN A 552 -2.42 21.67 -42.54
C GLN A 552 -2.83 22.20 -41.12
N ALA A 553 -2.74 21.35 -40.12
CA ALA A 553 -3.20 21.53 -38.75
C ALA A 553 -2.20 22.35 -37.94
N LYS A 554 -2.67 23.38 -37.22
CA LYS A 554 -1.78 24.26 -36.43
C LYS A 554 -1.66 23.78 -34.99
N LEU A 555 -0.84 22.75 -34.78
CA LEU A 555 -0.60 22.17 -33.46
C LEU A 555 0.26 23.05 -32.54
N THR A 556 -0.06 23.03 -31.24
CA THR A 556 0.82 23.54 -30.19
C THR A 556 1.84 22.46 -29.79
N GLU A 557 3.12 22.78 -29.92
CA GLU A 557 4.25 21.84 -29.85
C GLU A 557 4.22 20.94 -28.59
N LYS A 558 4.02 21.53 -27.40
CA LYS A 558 3.98 20.79 -26.12
C LYS A 558 2.81 19.80 -25.99
N SER A 559 1.68 20.05 -26.65
CA SER A 559 0.49 19.19 -26.56
C SER A 559 0.66 17.95 -27.44
N ALA A 560 1.27 18.11 -28.62
CA ALA A 560 1.60 17.03 -29.53
C ALA A 560 2.62 16.05 -28.92
N GLU A 561 3.67 16.56 -28.28
CA GLU A 561 4.78 15.72 -27.81
C GLU A 561 4.37 14.67 -26.76
N ARG A 562 3.50 15.00 -25.79
CA ARG A 562 3.05 14.03 -24.79
C ARG A 562 2.16 12.94 -25.36
N PHE A 563 1.38 13.24 -26.39
CA PHE A 563 0.57 12.24 -27.09
C PHE A 563 1.45 11.32 -27.94
N VAL A 564 2.37 11.91 -28.71
CA VAL A 564 3.35 11.18 -29.54
C VAL A 564 4.20 10.24 -28.68
N GLU A 565 4.73 10.69 -27.54
CA GLU A 565 5.51 9.85 -26.61
C GLU A 565 4.75 8.57 -26.19
N ASN A 566 3.45 8.67 -25.89
CA ASN A 566 2.67 7.54 -25.41
C ASN A 566 2.22 6.58 -26.53
N LEU A 567 1.97 7.10 -27.74
CA LEU A 567 1.71 6.28 -28.94
C LEU A 567 2.97 5.48 -29.34
N VAL A 568 4.15 6.08 -29.20
CA VAL A 568 5.45 5.39 -29.40
C VAL A 568 5.61 4.22 -28.44
N ASP A 569 5.40 4.45 -27.14
CA ASP A 569 5.54 3.41 -26.12
C ASP A 569 4.59 2.23 -26.32
N GLN A 570 3.35 2.48 -26.79
CA GLN A 570 2.40 1.42 -27.11
C GLN A 570 2.76 0.66 -28.39
N ALA A 571 3.10 1.37 -29.48
CA ALA A 571 3.45 0.75 -30.76
C ALA A 571 4.68 -0.18 -30.64
N CYS A 572 5.64 0.18 -29.77
CA CYS A 572 6.75 -0.70 -29.39
C CYS A 572 6.32 -1.98 -28.66
N GLY A 573 5.19 -1.96 -27.95
CA GLY A 573 4.68 -3.11 -27.19
C GLY A 573 3.79 -4.06 -27.99
N THR A 574 3.12 -3.56 -29.04
CA THR A 574 2.22 -4.34 -29.90
C THR A 574 2.85 -4.78 -31.22
N GLY A 575 3.97 -4.17 -31.64
CA GLY A 575 4.62 -4.45 -32.92
C GLY A 575 3.85 -3.96 -34.15
N HIS A 576 2.70 -3.30 -33.95
CA HIS A 576 1.84 -2.79 -35.01
C HIS A 576 1.34 -1.38 -34.66
N MET A 577 1.35 -0.50 -35.65
CA MET A 577 0.88 0.89 -35.55
C MET A 577 -0.35 1.03 -36.45
N PRO A 578 -1.53 1.41 -35.92
CA PRO A 578 -2.70 1.70 -36.74
C PRO A 578 -2.42 2.84 -37.72
N GLU A 579 -2.95 2.75 -38.93
CA GLU A 579 -2.77 3.78 -39.97
C GLU A 579 -3.43 5.12 -39.61
N ASP A 580 -4.52 5.06 -38.83
CA ASP A 580 -5.25 6.23 -38.34
C ASP A 580 -4.84 6.55 -36.87
N PRO A 581 -4.22 7.71 -36.60
CA PRO A 581 -3.82 8.09 -35.25
C PRO A 581 -4.99 8.35 -34.30
N LEU A 582 -6.20 8.65 -34.81
CA LEU A 582 -7.40 8.81 -33.97
C LEU A 582 -7.89 7.46 -33.47
N LYS A 583 -7.98 6.45 -34.36
CA LYS A 583 -8.29 5.07 -33.98
C LYS A 583 -7.26 4.53 -32.98
N ALA A 584 -5.96 4.77 -33.20
CA ALA A 584 -4.91 4.41 -32.25
C ALA A 584 -5.13 4.99 -30.84
N VAL A 585 -5.54 6.27 -30.74
CA VAL A 585 -5.84 6.90 -29.44
C VAL A 585 -7.10 6.31 -28.80
N ILE A 586 -8.15 6.01 -29.58
CA ILE A 586 -9.37 5.36 -29.08
C ILE A 586 -9.04 3.95 -28.54
N GLU A 587 -8.32 3.15 -29.32
CA GLU A 587 -7.86 1.80 -28.93
C GLU A 587 -6.99 1.84 -27.67
N LEU A 588 -6.06 2.79 -27.57
CA LEU A 588 -5.24 3.00 -26.37
C LEU A 588 -6.08 3.34 -25.12
N LEU A 589 -7.06 4.23 -25.27
CA LEU A 589 -7.98 4.59 -24.19
C LEU A 589 -8.82 3.39 -23.77
N ILE A 590 -9.38 2.65 -24.73
CA ILE A 590 -10.18 1.44 -24.49
C ILE A 590 -9.34 0.39 -23.78
N PHE A 591 -8.14 0.07 -24.30
CA PHE A 591 -7.21 -0.88 -23.69
C PHE A 591 -6.89 -0.50 -22.25
N ARG A 592 -6.33 0.70 -22.00
CA ARG A 592 -5.92 1.12 -20.65
C ARG A 592 -7.11 1.18 -19.68
N LEU A 593 -8.30 1.63 -20.11
CA LEU A 593 -9.49 1.65 -19.25
C LEU A 593 -10.02 0.23 -18.95
N ASN A 594 -10.03 -0.66 -19.94
CA ASN A 594 -10.45 -2.05 -19.76
C ASN A 594 -9.47 -2.81 -18.86
N SER A 595 -8.16 -2.68 -19.02
CA SER A 595 -7.19 -3.35 -18.13
C SER A 595 -7.35 -2.93 -16.66
N ILE A 596 -7.69 -1.66 -16.38
CA ILE A 596 -8.01 -1.19 -15.03
C ILE A 596 -9.33 -1.78 -14.53
N ARG A 597 -10.37 -1.80 -15.39
CA ARG A 597 -11.68 -2.39 -15.09
C ARG A 597 -11.54 -3.87 -14.75
N ASP A 598 -10.85 -4.64 -15.58
CA ASP A 598 -10.78 -6.10 -15.49
C ASP A 598 -9.95 -6.53 -14.27
N ALA A 599 -8.88 -5.79 -13.94
CA ALA A 599 -8.14 -5.98 -12.69
C ALA A 599 -8.97 -5.61 -11.44
N ALA A 600 -9.78 -4.54 -11.50
CA ALA A 600 -10.70 -4.21 -10.41
C ALA A 600 -11.84 -5.25 -10.27
N LEU A 601 -12.32 -5.82 -11.39
CA LEU A 601 -13.29 -6.91 -11.37
C LEU A 601 -12.73 -8.17 -10.72
N ALA A 602 -11.49 -8.56 -11.05
CA ALA A 602 -10.84 -9.73 -10.44
C ALA A 602 -10.80 -9.63 -8.90
N LEU A 603 -10.46 -8.46 -8.36
CA LEU A 603 -10.47 -8.21 -6.91
C LEU A 603 -11.87 -8.29 -6.29
N VAL A 604 -12.92 -7.86 -7.01
CA VAL A 604 -14.31 -7.97 -6.53
C VAL A 604 -14.82 -9.41 -6.61
N PHE A 605 -14.43 -10.18 -7.63
CA PHE A 605 -14.78 -11.60 -7.73
C PHE A 605 -14.11 -12.44 -6.64
N ASP A 606 -12.81 -12.24 -6.40
CA ASP A 606 -12.08 -12.87 -5.29
C ASP A 606 -12.71 -12.56 -3.93
N ALA A 607 -13.01 -11.28 -3.65
CA ALA A 607 -13.66 -10.88 -2.41
C ALA A 607 -15.09 -11.46 -2.26
N LYS A 608 -15.87 -11.52 -3.35
CA LYS A 608 -17.18 -12.20 -3.37
C LYS A 608 -17.05 -13.69 -3.04
N SER A 609 -16.01 -14.35 -3.54
CA SER A 609 -15.73 -15.76 -3.24
C SER A 609 -15.36 -15.97 -1.78
N LYS A 610 -14.40 -15.19 -1.26
CA LYS A 610 -13.92 -15.26 0.14
C LYS A 610 -15.03 -14.97 1.14
N LEU A 611 -15.87 -13.97 0.91
CA LEU A 611 -16.98 -13.66 1.81
C LEU A 611 -18.03 -14.79 1.86
N ARG A 612 -18.34 -15.42 0.71
CA ARG A 612 -19.22 -16.61 0.66
C ARG A 612 -18.60 -17.82 1.36
N GLN A 613 -17.30 -18.05 1.16
CA GLN A 613 -16.57 -19.11 1.87
C GLN A 613 -16.58 -18.84 3.38
N GLY A 614 -16.40 -17.59 3.80
CA GLY A 614 -16.50 -17.18 5.21
C GLY A 614 -17.87 -17.45 5.81
N GLN A 615 -18.96 -17.10 5.10
CA GLN A 615 -20.33 -17.43 5.51
C GLN A 615 -20.55 -18.95 5.65
N SER A 616 -20.01 -19.76 4.73
CA SER A 616 -20.05 -21.22 4.81
C SER A 616 -19.27 -21.74 6.03
N LEU A 617 -18.06 -21.22 6.27
CA LEU A 617 -17.23 -21.58 7.42
C LEU A 617 -17.86 -21.18 8.76
N ILE A 618 -18.59 -20.07 8.83
CA ILE A 618 -19.37 -19.64 10.00
C ILE A 618 -20.50 -20.62 10.31
N GLN A 619 -21.14 -21.21 9.29
CA GLN A 619 -22.20 -22.23 9.45
C GLN A 619 -21.64 -23.60 9.87
N GLN A 620 -20.40 -23.91 9.48
CA GLN A 620 -19.70 -25.15 9.82
C GLN A 620 -18.89 -25.08 11.13
N ALA A 621 -18.81 -23.89 11.74
CA ALA A 621 -18.06 -23.65 12.98
C ALA A 621 -18.65 -24.42 14.17
N ASP A 622 -17.80 -25.15 14.88
CA ASP A 622 -18.15 -26.00 16.02
C ASP A 622 -17.83 -25.38 17.40
N VAL A 623 -17.38 -24.12 17.42
CA VAL A 623 -17.22 -23.33 18.65
C VAL A 623 -18.52 -22.65 19.07
N ASN A 624 -18.78 -22.58 20.39
CA ASN A 624 -19.74 -21.66 20.99
C ASN A 624 -19.00 -20.39 21.46
N PRO A 625 -19.12 -19.23 20.79
CA PRO A 625 -18.39 -18.01 21.11
C PRO A 625 -18.55 -17.51 22.56
N ILE A 626 -19.79 -17.49 23.05
CA ILE A 626 -20.12 -16.98 24.40
C ILE A 626 -19.53 -17.91 25.47
N GLU A 627 -19.69 -19.23 25.27
CA GLU A 627 -19.15 -20.21 26.21
C GLU A 627 -17.62 -20.23 26.19
N PHE A 628 -17.00 -20.12 25.02
CA PHE A 628 -15.55 -20.00 24.86
C PHE A 628 -15.02 -18.75 25.57
N GLN A 629 -15.62 -17.57 25.32
CA GLN A 629 -15.23 -16.32 25.98
C GLN A 629 -15.32 -16.43 27.52
N ARG A 630 -16.41 -17.01 28.03
CA ARG A 630 -16.61 -17.24 29.47
C ARG A 630 -15.55 -18.19 30.06
N LYS A 631 -15.26 -19.31 29.39
CA LYS A 631 -14.23 -20.28 29.84
C LYS A 631 -12.83 -19.68 29.79
N TYR A 632 -12.50 -18.93 28.73
CA TYR A 632 -11.18 -18.33 28.52
C TYR A 632 -10.86 -17.24 29.55
N THR A 633 -11.83 -16.37 29.84
CA THR A 633 -11.67 -15.29 30.82
C THR A 633 -11.66 -15.81 32.26
N ALA A 634 -12.50 -16.79 32.61
CA ALA A 634 -12.63 -17.30 33.98
C ALA A 634 -11.38 -18.02 34.51
N THR A 635 -10.65 -18.76 33.68
CA THR A 635 -9.42 -19.46 34.14
C THR A 635 -8.20 -18.53 34.09
N LYS A 636 -7.40 -18.53 35.16
CA LYS A 636 -6.08 -17.87 35.21
C LYS A 636 -4.90 -18.82 34.96
N GLN A 637 -5.16 -20.10 34.67
CA GLN A 637 -4.11 -21.10 34.45
C GLN A 637 -3.74 -21.21 32.97
N ASP A 638 -2.52 -20.83 32.63
CA ASP A 638 -1.99 -20.83 31.25
C ASP A 638 -2.10 -22.18 30.53
N ARG A 639 -1.93 -23.30 31.25
CA ARG A 639 -2.08 -24.65 30.67
C ARG A 639 -3.51 -24.90 30.20
N VAL A 640 -4.49 -24.61 31.05
CA VAL A 640 -5.92 -24.78 30.75
C VAL A 640 -6.36 -23.83 29.63
N ARG A 641 -5.84 -22.58 29.61
CA ARG A 641 -6.07 -21.66 28.48
C ARG A 641 -5.54 -22.21 27.16
N LYS A 642 -4.30 -22.72 27.13
CA LYS A 642 -3.70 -23.30 25.91
C LYS A 642 -4.47 -24.52 25.42
N GLU A 643 -4.93 -25.37 26.33
CA GLU A 643 -5.70 -26.57 26.00
C GLU A 643 -7.09 -26.21 25.43
N LEU A 644 -7.83 -25.32 26.10
CA LEU A 644 -9.10 -24.77 25.59
C LEU A 644 -8.93 -24.13 24.19
N VAL A 645 -7.87 -23.33 24.01
CA VAL A 645 -7.57 -22.71 22.71
C VAL A 645 -7.28 -23.76 21.64
N ARG A 646 -6.52 -24.83 21.93
CA ARG A 646 -6.23 -25.87 20.92
C ARG A 646 -7.41 -26.80 20.64
N GLN A 647 -8.34 -26.96 21.58
CA GLN A 647 -9.59 -27.68 21.33
C GLN A 647 -10.49 -26.93 20.33
N SER A 648 -10.62 -25.60 20.47
CA SER A 648 -11.45 -24.78 19.58
C SER A 648 -10.72 -24.25 18.33
N PHE A 649 -9.38 -24.15 18.37
CA PHE A 649 -8.52 -23.63 17.30
C PHE A 649 -7.32 -24.57 17.11
N PRO A 650 -7.53 -25.75 16.50
CA PRO A 650 -6.50 -26.80 16.40
C PRO A 650 -5.27 -26.38 15.59
N TYR A 651 -5.41 -25.47 14.61
CA TYR A 651 -4.33 -25.08 13.72
C TYR A 651 -3.14 -24.46 14.48
N GLY A 652 -1.96 -25.07 14.34
CA GLY A 652 -0.71 -24.61 14.93
C GLY A 652 0.45 -24.73 13.94
N SER A 653 1.68 -24.64 14.45
CA SER A 653 2.91 -24.76 13.65
C SER A 653 3.01 -26.14 13.00
N GLY A 654 2.63 -26.26 11.73
CA GLY A 654 2.56 -27.52 10.98
C GLY A 654 1.21 -28.23 10.99
N GLY A 655 0.11 -27.54 11.34
CA GLY A 655 -1.25 -28.09 11.22
C GLY A 655 -1.68 -28.33 9.77
N SER A 656 -2.64 -29.23 9.57
CA SER A 656 -3.25 -29.53 8.28
C SER A 656 -4.17 -28.40 7.78
N GLU A 657 -4.46 -28.37 6.47
CA GLU A 657 -5.38 -27.37 5.90
C GLU A 657 -6.81 -27.51 6.45
N ALA A 658 -7.26 -28.74 6.75
CA ALA A 658 -8.55 -28.97 7.40
C ALA A 658 -8.61 -28.37 8.82
N GLU A 659 -7.52 -28.45 9.59
CA GLU A 659 -7.43 -27.78 10.89
C GLU A 659 -7.37 -26.25 10.74
N ARG A 660 -6.74 -25.75 9.66
CA ARG A 660 -6.71 -24.33 9.30
C ARG A 660 -8.10 -23.80 9.00
N GLU A 661 -8.85 -24.48 8.13
CA GLU A 661 -10.23 -24.11 7.78
C GLU A 661 -11.16 -24.15 9.00
N ARG A 662 -11.11 -25.21 9.82
CA ARG A 662 -11.89 -25.28 11.08
C ARG A 662 -11.52 -24.15 12.04
N SER A 663 -10.23 -23.84 12.19
CA SER A 663 -9.77 -22.74 13.05
C SER A 663 -10.20 -21.38 12.50
N LEU A 664 -10.21 -21.20 11.18
CA LEU A 664 -10.71 -19.99 10.51
C LEU A 664 -12.22 -19.86 10.70
N GLY A 665 -13.02 -20.91 10.48
CA GLY A 665 -14.47 -20.89 10.70
C GLY A 665 -14.85 -20.57 12.14
N ASN A 666 -14.18 -21.21 13.12
CA ASN A 666 -14.36 -20.90 14.53
C ASN A 666 -13.92 -19.46 14.87
N MET A 667 -12.91 -18.92 14.18
CA MET A 667 -12.47 -17.53 14.36
C MET A 667 -13.47 -16.53 13.80
N LEU A 668 -14.01 -16.80 12.62
CA LEU A 668 -15.05 -15.99 11.98
C LEU A 668 -16.34 -16.03 12.80
N ARG A 669 -16.73 -17.18 13.35
CA ARG A 669 -17.88 -17.33 14.24
C ARG A 669 -17.72 -16.56 15.56
N LEU A 670 -16.50 -16.47 16.07
CA LEU A 670 -16.17 -15.65 17.25
C LEU A 670 -16.30 -14.15 16.94
N ILE A 671 -15.83 -13.70 15.77
CA ILE A 671 -15.92 -12.31 15.30
C ILE A 671 -17.39 -11.92 15.03
N ASP A 672 -18.14 -12.78 14.34
CA ASP A 672 -19.58 -12.66 14.08
C ASP A 672 -20.36 -12.35 15.37
N GLN A 673 -20.21 -13.18 16.41
CA GLN A 673 -21.01 -13.03 17.64
C GLN A 673 -20.46 -12.05 18.69
N LEU A 674 -19.13 -11.90 18.83
CA LEU A 674 -18.56 -11.06 19.91
C LEU A 674 -18.28 -9.63 19.49
N THR A 675 -18.06 -9.38 18.20
CA THR A 675 -17.72 -8.05 17.65
C THR A 675 -18.65 -7.62 16.51
N GLY A 676 -19.82 -8.27 16.41
CA GLY A 676 -20.83 -7.97 15.39
C GLY A 676 -20.29 -8.13 13.97
N GLY A 677 -19.43 -9.10 13.71
CA GLY A 677 -18.85 -9.36 12.39
C GLY A 677 -17.66 -8.48 11.98
N VAL A 678 -17.34 -7.41 12.72
CA VAL A 678 -16.14 -6.58 12.44
C VAL A 678 -14.92 -7.19 13.14
N PRO A 679 -13.85 -7.56 12.42
CA PRO A 679 -12.64 -8.09 13.06
C PRO A 679 -12.02 -7.06 14.03
N PRO A 680 -11.77 -7.41 15.31
CA PRO A 680 -11.07 -6.52 16.24
C PRO A 680 -9.61 -6.30 15.81
N ALA A 681 -8.96 -5.26 16.34
CA ALA A 681 -7.53 -5.09 16.12
C ALA A 681 -6.69 -6.00 17.03
N VAL A 682 -5.40 -6.08 16.69
CA VAL A 682 -4.37 -6.86 17.39
C VAL A 682 -4.27 -6.50 18.89
N ASN A 683 -4.63 -5.27 19.28
CA ASN A 683 -4.53 -4.75 20.64
C ASN A 683 -5.89 -4.50 21.32
N SER A 684 -6.96 -5.13 20.83
CA SER A 684 -8.30 -4.93 21.39
C SER A 684 -8.39 -5.38 22.85
N GLU A 685 -9.16 -4.66 23.67
CA GLU A 685 -9.49 -5.05 25.05
C GLU A 685 -10.34 -6.34 25.09
N ILE A 686 -10.96 -6.72 23.96
CA ILE A 686 -11.76 -7.94 23.83
C ILE A 686 -10.81 -9.15 23.73
N LEU A 687 -10.75 -9.95 24.81
CA LEU A 687 -9.92 -11.17 24.94
C LEU A 687 -8.40 -10.95 24.94
N ASP A 688 -7.92 -9.74 25.28
CA ASP A 688 -6.51 -9.38 25.32
C ASP A 688 -5.75 -9.79 24.01
N SER A 689 -4.51 -10.25 24.16
CA SER A 689 -3.65 -10.81 23.10
C SER A 689 -4.19 -12.06 22.36
N PHE A 690 -5.42 -12.52 22.60
CA PHE A 690 -5.99 -13.69 21.93
C PHE A 690 -6.05 -13.51 20.41
N PHE A 691 -6.71 -12.43 19.95
CA PHE A 691 -6.90 -12.15 18.52
C PHE A 691 -5.56 -12.00 17.80
N ALA A 692 -4.62 -11.24 18.37
CA ALA A 692 -3.24 -11.13 17.88
C ALA A 692 -2.60 -12.50 17.60
N LYS A 693 -2.68 -13.42 18.56
CA LYS A 693 -2.07 -14.75 18.47
C LYS A 693 -2.79 -15.66 17.47
N ARG A 694 -4.13 -15.60 17.38
CA ARG A 694 -4.88 -16.39 16.39
C ARG A 694 -4.67 -15.89 14.97
N TYR A 695 -4.71 -14.57 14.76
CA TYR A 695 -4.39 -13.96 13.47
C TYR A 695 -2.97 -14.31 13.03
N SER A 696 -1.97 -14.22 13.92
CA SER A 696 -0.60 -14.60 13.60
C SER A 696 -0.45 -16.07 13.18
N GLU A 697 -1.25 -16.98 13.73
CA GLU A 697 -1.25 -18.39 13.32
C GLU A 697 -1.93 -18.58 11.96
N LEU A 698 -3.02 -17.85 11.66
CA LEU A 698 -3.75 -17.93 10.39
C LEU A 698 -3.08 -17.17 9.21
N GLY A 699 -1.88 -16.60 9.41
CA GLY A 699 -1.11 -15.88 8.40
C GLY A 699 -1.28 -14.35 8.40
N GLY A 700 -1.87 -13.79 9.46
CA GLY A 700 -2.12 -12.36 9.65
C GLY A 700 -3.60 -12.01 9.58
N ILE A 701 -3.95 -10.79 10.03
CA ILE A 701 -5.34 -10.29 9.98
C ILE A 701 -5.83 -10.15 8.52
N ASP A 702 -4.93 -9.84 7.59
CA ASP A 702 -5.18 -9.72 6.16
C ASP A 702 -5.64 -11.05 5.51
N GLN A 703 -5.40 -12.20 6.17
CA GLN A 703 -5.88 -13.52 5.74
C GLN A 703 -7.25 -13.88 6.33
N VAL A 704 -7.73 -13.17 7.36
CA VAL A 704 -9.01 -13.44 8.04
C VAL A 704 -10.07 -12.39 7.69
N GLU A 705 -9.69 -11.11 7.63
CA GLU A 705 -10.59 -9.99 7.29
C GLU A 705 -11.40 -10.21 5.99
N PRO A 706 -10.81 -10.70 4.87
CA PRO A 706 -11.56 -10.88 3.61
C PRO A 706 -12.72 -11.89 3.67
N PHE A 707 -12.71 -12.77 4.68
CA PHE A 707 -13.77 -13.76 4.90
C PHE A 707 -14.88 -13.23 5.83
N ALA A 708 -14.63 -12.12 6.55
CA ALA A 708 -15.61 -11.48 7.43
C ALA A 708 -16.27 -10.25 6.78
N ILE A 709 -15.48 -9.38 6.15
CA ILE A 709 -15.92 -8.07 5.62
C ILE A 709 -15.18 -7.69 4.33
N PRO A 710 -15.76 -6.81 3.48
CA PRO A 710 -15.04 -6.19 2.36
C PRO A 710 -13.82 -5.37 2.84
N THR A 711 -12.63 -5.71 2.34
CA THR A 711 -11.39 -5.01 2.70
C THR A 711 -11.30 -3.61 2.07
N THR A 712 -10.35 -2.79 2.52
CA THR A 712 -10.03 -1.50 1.84
C THR A 712 -9.74 -1.68 0.35
N GLU A 713 -9.13 -2.79 -0.07
CA GLU A 713 -8.82 -3.06 -1.47
C GLU A 713 -10.09 -3.35 -2.28
N THR A 714 -10.99 -4.17 -1.73
CA THR A 714 -12.30 -4.49 -2.32
C THR A 714 -13.19 -3.26 -2.46
N VAL A 715 -13.34 -2.47 -1.39
CA VAL A 715 -14.13 -1.23 -1.38
C VAL A 715 -13.58 -0.23 -2.42
N SER A 716 -12.26 -0.17 -2.56
CA SER A 716 -11.58 0.65 -3.57
C SER A 716 -11.79 0.13 -5.00
N ALA A 717 -11.80 -1.19 -5.20
CA ALA A 717 -12.08 -1.81 -6.49
C ALA A 717 -13.50 -1.49 -6.98
N VAL A 718 -14.52 -1.64 -6.13
CA VAL A 718 -15.90 -1.25 -6.45
C VAL A 718 -16.01 0.25 -6.76
N LEU A 719 -15.30 1.12 -6.03
CA LEU A 719 -15.24 2.54 -6.34
C LEU A 719 -14.60 2.81 -7.71
N ALA A 720 -13.51 2.11 -8.06
CA ALA A 720 -12.87 2.24 -9.36
C ALA A 720 -13.82 1.84 -10.50
N LEU A 721 -14.55 0.73 -10.37
CA LEU A 721 -15.58 0.30 -11.34
C LEU A 721 -16.68 1.35 -11.51
N TYR A 722 -17.22 1.88 -10.41
CA TYR A 722 -18.19 2.97 -10.49
C TYR A 722 -17.62 4.20 -11.20
N LEU A 723 -16.38 4.61 -10.91
CA LEU A 723 -15.75 5.77 -11.54
C LEU A 723 -15.48 5.56 -13.05
N LEU A 724 -15.14 4.34 -13.46
CA LEU A 724 -14.94 3.94 -14.86
C LEU A 724 -16.23 4.02 -15.67
N GLU A 725 -17.35 3.54 -15.12
CA GLU A 725 -18.64 3.49 -15.82
C GLU A 725 -19.41 4.82 -15.74
N SER A 726 -19.31 5.56 -14.63
CA SER A 726 -20.02 6.83 -14.44
C SER A 726 -19.28 8.06 -14.96
N GLY A 727 -17.98 7.95 -15.20
CA GLY A 727 -17.09 9.10 -15.36
C GLY A 727 -17.05 10.04 -14.15
N ALA A 728 -17.60 9.68 -12.99
CA ALA A 728 -17.72 10.58 -11.83
C ALA A 728 -16.35 11.06 -11.31
N ASN A 729 -16.35 12.13 -10.51
CA ASN A 729 -15.14 12.53 -9.80
C ASN A 729 -14.99 11.67 -8.53
N VAL A 730 -13.76 11.26 -8.18
CA VAL A 730 -13.43 10.50 -6.95
C VAL A 730 -14.15 11.06 -5.72
N SER A 731 -14.11 12.38 -5.53
CA SER A 731 -14.74 13.06 -4.37
C SER A 731 -16.27 12.94 -4.30
N VAL A 732 -16.93 12.58 -5.40
CA VAL A 732 -18.38 12.33 -5.45
C VAL A 732 -18.69 10.84 -5.32
N GLY A 733 -18.00 9.97 -6.06
CA GLY A 733 -18.21 8.51 -5.97
C GLY A 733 -17.99 8.00 -4.54
N ARG A 734 -16.88 8.40 -3.93
CA ARG A 734 -16.50 8.11 -2.54
C ARG A 734 -17.39 8.81 -1.48
N LYS A 735 -18.48 9.46 -1.88
CA LYS A 735 -19.53 10.07 -1.03
C LYS A 735 -20.94 9.64 -1.47
N LEU A 736 -21.06 8.55 -2.24
CA LEU A 736 -22.34 7.88 -2.44
C LEU A 736 -22.86 7.34 -1.10
N LEU A 737 -24.18 7.41 -0.94
CA LEU A 737 -24.90 6.95 0.24
C LEU A 737 -25.58 5.60 -0.06
N ARG A 738 -25.95 4.87 0.98
CA ARG A 738 -26.83 3.69 0.86
C ARG A 738 -28.24 4.14 0.42
N GLY A 739 -29.03 3.24 -0.15
CA GLY A 739 -30.36 3.50 -0.72
C GLY A 739 -30.37 4.39 -1.97
N ARG A 740 -29.22 4.54 -2.66
CA ARG A 740 -29.07 5.44 -3.83
C ARG A 740 -29.02 4.74 -5.18
N ILE A 741 -29.09 3.41 -5.20
CA ILE A 741 -29.34 2.60 -6.39
C ILE A 741 -30.86 2.41 -6.47
N GLN A 742 -31.47 2.96 -7.51
CA GLN A 742 -32.93 3.00 -7.69
C GLN A 742 -33.30 2.45 -9.07
N ASP A 743 -34.57 2.10 -9.27
CA ASP A 743 -35.06 1.76 -10.60
C ASP A 743 -35.03 2.97 -11.54
N SER A 744 -34.72 2.71 -12.80
CA SER A 744 -34.77 3.70 -13.87
C SER A 744 -36.12 3.66 -14.56
N HIS A 745 -36.57 4.80 -15.09
CA HIS A 745 -37.70 4.84 -16.05
C HIS A 745 -37.38 4.14 -17.38
N LYS A 746 -36.11 3.78 -17.62
CA LYS A 746 -35.68 2.93 -18.74
C LYS A 746 -35.59 1.48 -18.27
N ALA A 747 -36.32 0.58 -18.92
CA ALA A 747 -36.29 -0.86 -18.64
C ALA A 747 -34.84 -1.40 -18.69
N ASN A 748 -34.50 -2.31 -17.78
CA ASN A 748 -33.16 -2.90 -17.61
C ASN A 748 -32.05 -1.91 -17.20
N PHE A 749 -32.37 -0.70 -16.72
CA PHE A 749 -31.39 0.24 -16.16
C PHE A 749 -31.66 0.52 -14.67
N LYS A 750 -30.58 0.83 -13.93
CA LYS A 750 -30.64 1.43 -12.60
C LYS A 750 -30.16 2.87 -12.62
N ARG A 751 -30.77 3.67 -11.76
CA ARG A 751 -30.47 5.08 -11.50
C ARG A 751 -29.62 5.18 -10.23
N ILE A 752 -28.41 5.71 -10.34
CA ILE A 752 -27.51 5.95 -9.20
C ILE A 752 -27.51 7.45 -8.90
N ALA A 753 -27.89 7.84 -7.68
CA ALA A 753 -28.06 9.24 -7.26
C ALA A 753 -27.02 9.71 -6.23
N GLY A 754 -26.08 10.57 -6.65
CA GLY A 754 -25.09 11.23 -5.78
C GLY A 754 -25.37 12.74 -5.58
N SER A 755 -24.60 13.41 -4.71
CA SER A 755 -24.69 14.86 -4.51
C SER A 755 -23.34 15.57 -4.50
N LYS A 756 -23.22 16.70 -5.22
CA LYS A 756 -22.04 17.57 -5.21
C LYS A 756 -22.18 18.61 -4.08
N ARG A 757 -21.85 18.27 -2.81
CA ARG A 757 -21.88 19.24 -1.68
C ARG A 757 -21.20 20.58 -2.01
N ARG A 758 -19.99 20.54 -2.61
CA ARG A 758 -19.23 21.73 -3.06
C ARG A 758 -19.89 22.60 -4.13
N ALA A 759 -20.98 22.15 -4.74
CA ALA A 759 -21.74 22.85 -5.77
C ALA A 759 -23.19 23.08 -5.32
N LYS A 760 -23.38 23.47 -4.05
CA LYS A 760 -24.69 23.67 -3.41
C LYS A 760 -25.61 22.44 -3.50
N GLY A 761 -25.05 21.25 -3.33
CA GLY A 761 -25.81 20.00 -3.28
C GLY A 761 -26.34 19.48 -4.61
N LYS A 762 -25.99 20.07 -5.77
CA LYS A 762 -26.47 19.63 -7.09
C LYS A 762 -26.42 18.10 -7.24
N PRO A 763 -27.54 17.43 -7.59
CA PRO A 763 -27.56 15.99 -7.76
C PRO A 763 -26.67 15.58 -8.94
N ILE A 764 -26.09 14.38 -8.85
CA ILE A 764 -25.58 13.64 -10.01
C ILE A 764 -26.48 12.42 -10.17
N ILE A 765 -26.99 12.20 -11.37
CA ILE A 765 -27.86 11.06 -11.68
C ILE A 765 -27.24 10.26 -12.83
N VAL A 766 -26.80 9.04 -12.57
CA VAL A 766 -26.20 8.17 -13.61
C VAL A 766 -27.16 7.01 -13.88
N HIS A 767 -27.41 6.72 -15.15
CA HIS A 767 -28.20 5.57 -15.57
C HIS A 767 -27.25 4.52 -16.16
N MET A 768 -27.20 3.33 -15.57
CA MET A 768 -26.39 2.19 -16.01
C MET A 768 -27.30 0.98 -16.22
N ARG A 769 -26.95 0.04 -17.11
CA ARG A 769 -27.70 -1.21 -17.22
C ARG A 769 -27.62 -2.00 -15.90
N GLU A 770 -28.67 -2.75 -15.57
CA GLU A 770 -28.72 -3.55 -14.34
C GLU A 770 -27.66 -4.68 -14.31
N ASP A 771 -27.35 -5.25 -15.47
CA ASP A 771 -26.29 -6.26 -15.66
C ASP A 771 -24.87 -5.68 -15.70
N ASN A 772 -24.71 -4.35 -15.63
CA ASN A 772 -23.39 -3.72 -15.66
C ASN A 772 -22.58 -4.14 -14.41
N PRO A 773 -21.32 -4.61 -14.57
CA PRO A 773 -20.52 -5.09 -13.45
C PRO A 773 -20.33 -4.07 -12.31
N ALA A 774 -20.34 -2.75 -12.59
CA ALA A 774 -20.30 -1.74 -11.54
C ALA A 774 -21.60 -1.72 -10.71
N VAL A 775 -22.78 -1.86 -11.33
CA VAL A 775 -24.08 -1.93 -10.62
C VAL A 775 -24.15 -3.19 -9.75
N VAL A 776 -23.78 -4.34 -10.33
CA VAL A 776 -23.74 -5.65 -9.63
C VAL A 776 -22.71 -5.67 -8.49
N SER A 777 -21.65 -4.86 -8.58
CA SER A 777 -20.64 -4.71 -7.52
C SER A 777 -21.07 -3.70 -6.46
N LEU A 778 -21.77 -2.63 -6.82
CA LEU A 778 -22.31 -1.64 -5.89
C LEU A 778 -23.42 -2.21 -5.01
N LYS A 779 -24.40 -2.94 -5.60
CA LYS A 779 -25.44 -3.63 -4.83
C LYS A 779 -24.83 -4.61 -3.82
N TRP A 780 -23.94 -5.48 -4.30
CA TRP A 780 -23.26 -6.43 -3.42
C TRP A 780 -22.43 -5.73 -2.32
N LEU A 781 -21.75 -4.62 -2.63
CA LEU A 781 -21.01 -3.88 -1.61
C LEU A 781 -21.95 -3.26 -0.58
N GLU A 782 -23.13 -2.79 -1.00
CA GLU A 782 -24.17 -2.28 -0.11
C GLU A 782 -24.55 -3.37 0.92
N ASP A 783 -24.95 -4.55 0.44
CA ASP A 783 -25.28 -5.70 1.29
C ASP A 783 -24.08 -6.08 2.20
N ALA A 784 -22.89 -6.29 1.61
CA ALA A 784 -21.70 -6.76 2.32
C ALA A 784 -21.07 -5.73 3.27
N THR A 785 -21.49 -4.46 3.26
CA THR A 785 -21.02 -3.42 4.19
C THR A 785 -22.08 -3.00 5.21
N GLU A 786 -23.20 -3.72 5.31
CA GLU A 786 -24.23 -3.49 6.34
C GLU A 786 -23.65 -3.52 7.75
N VAL A 787 -22.88 -4.56 8.06
CA VAL A 787 -22.12 -4.70 9.32
C VAL A 787 -21.21 -3.49 9.63
N LEU A 788 -20.55 -2.93 8.60
CA LEU A 788 -19.71 -1.74 8.76
C LEU A 788 -20.54 -0.45 8.94
N SER A 789 -21.77 -0.43 8.43
CA SER A 789 -22.72 0.68 8.62
C SER A 789 -23.25 0.73 10.05
N GLU A 790 -23.52 -0.43 10.65
CA GLU A 790 -23.97 -0.56 12.05
C GLU A 790 -22.87 -0.20 13.04
N ALA A 791 -21.63 -0.59 12.76
CA ALA A 791 -20.46 -0.27 13.59
C ALA A 791 -19.99 1.19 13.53
N LEU A 792 -20.66 2.08 12.77
CA LEU A 792 -20.27 3.48 12.63
C LEU A 792 -21.14 4.42 13.50
N GLU A 793 -20.58 4.84 14.64
CA GLU A 793 -21.24 5.67 15.66
C GLU A 793 -21.90 6.96 15.13
N VAL A 794 -21.35 7.56 14.06
CA VAL A 794 -21.88 8.82 13.47
C VAL A 794 -21.93 8.74 11.94
N GLY A 795 -23.13 8.87 11.38
CA GLY A 795 -23.31 9.10 9.94
C GLY A 795 -23.32 7.86 9.04
N GLY A 796 -23.74 6.69 9.56
CA GLY A 796 -23.70 5.35 8.94
C GLY A 796 -24.18 5.19 7.47
N ASN A 797 -24.95 6.13 6.92
CA ASN A 797 -25.52 6.01 5.57
C ASN A 797 -24.52 6.20 4.40
N SER A 798 -23.22 5.94 4.58
CA SER A 798 -22.23 6.00 3.49
C SER A 798 -22.02 4.61 2.88
N LEU A 799 -21.82 4.53 1.56
CA LEU A 799 -21.64 3.24 0.86
C LEU A 799 -20.18 2.70 0.94
N PHE A 800 -19.18 3.58 0.83
CA PHE A 800 -17.77 3.18 0.77
C PHE A 800 -17.10 3.23 2.15
N LEU A 801 -17.60 2.43 3.08
CA LEU A 801 -17.03 2.24 4.41
C LEU A 801 -15.88 1.22 4.38
N THR A 802 -14.90 1.38 5.27
CA THR A 802 -13.79 0.44 5.44
C THR A 802 -13.21 0.52 6.85
N ARG A 803 -12.56 -0.55 7.32
CA ARG A 803 -11.90 -0.62 8.62
C ARG A 803 -10.43 -0.20 8.49
N ILE A 804 -9.94 0.66 9.39
CA ILE A 804 -8.50 0.94 9.55
C ILE A 804 -8.17 0.85 11.04
N GLY A 805 -7.41 -0.18 11.42
CA GLY A 805 -7.22 -0.54 12.83
C GLY A 805 -8.56 -0.95 13.46
N GLU A 806 -8.95 -0.30 14.56
CA GLU A 806 -10.24 -0.53 15.22
C GLU A 806 -11.38 0.33 14.66
N ARG A 807 -11.07 1.32 13.81
CA ARG A 807 -12.06 2.31 13.39
C ARG A 807 -12.65 1.96 12.04
N VAL A 808 -13.97 1.86 11.97
CA VAL A 808 -14.71 1.94 10.72
C VAL A 808 -14.81 3.41 10.31
N GLN A 809 -14.54 3.71 9.05
CA GLN A 809 -14.62 5.07 8.50
C GLN A 809 -14.87 5.08 6.99
N LEU A 810 -15.21 6.24 6.46
CA LEU A 810 -15.32 6.46 5.02
C LEU A 810 -13.94 6.31 4.34
N LEU A 811 -13.84 5.47 3.30
CA LEU A 811 -12.61 5.25 2.51
C LEU A 811 -11.90 6.58 2.23
N SER A 812 -10.64 6.75 2.66
CA SER A 812 -9.93 8.03 2.49
C SER A 812 -9.53 8.26 1.03
N ALA A 813 -9.50 9.52 0.56
CA ALA A 813 -9.09 9.82 -0.81
C ALA A 813 -7.60 9.52 -1.04
N THR A 814 -6.79 9.66 0.01
CA THR A 814 -5.39 9.27 0.08
C THR A 814 -5.26 7.75 -0.01
N SER A 815 -6.02 6.99 0.77
CA SER A 815 -6.05 5.52 0.76
C SER A 815 -6.41 4.98 -0.61
N PHE A 816 -7.49 5.50 -1.22
CA PHE A 816 -7.87 5.16 -2.59
C PHE A 816 -6.77 5.49 -3.60
N SER A 817 -6.07 6.63 -3.46
CA SER A 817 -4.97 7.02 -4.35
C SER A 817 -3.68 6.22 -4.13
N VAL A 818 -3.47 5.65 -2.93
CA VAL A 818 -2.38 4.70 -2.65
C VAL A 818 -2.71 3.34 -3.26
N TRP A 819 -3.89 2.79 -2.95
CA TRP A 819 -4.36 1.52 -3.51
C TRP A 819 -4.40 1.55 -5.04
N PHE A 820 -4.92 2.62 -5.65
CA PHE A 820 -5.02 2.70 -7.11
C PHE A 820 -3.63 2.67 -7.77
N ARG A 821 -2.59 3.26 -7.14
CA ARG A 821 -1.20 3.12 -7.63
C ARG A 821 -0.66 1.70 -7.47
N LYS A 822 -1.06 0.97 -6.42
CA LYS A 822 -0.74 -0.47 -6.26
C LYS A 822 -1.40 -1.29 -7.39
N LEU A 823 -2.69 -1.04 -7.68
CA LEU A 823 -3.41 -1.67 -8.79
C LEU A 823 -2.73 -1.41 -10.14
N ILE A 824 -2.43 -0.15 -10.47
CA ILE A 824 -1.75 0.20 -11.74
C ILE A 824 -0.41 -0.52 -11.87
N LYS A 825 0.36 -0.64 -10.76
CA LYS A 825 1.63 -1.40 -10.74
C LYS A 825 1.46 -2.91 -10.99
N SER A 826 0.34 -3.52 -10.59
CA SER A 826 0.09 -4.95 -10.82
C SER A 826 -0.53 -5.26 -12.19
N VAL A 827 -0.95 -4.26 -12.97
CA VAL A 827 -1.55 -4.47 -14.29
C VAL A 827 -0.46 -4.47 -15.37
N ASN A 828 -0.38 -5.56 -16.12
CA ASN A 828 0.53 -5.70 -17.25
C ASN A 828 0.30 -4.58 -18.29
N GLY A 829 1.38 -4.00 -18.82
CA GLY A 829 1.33 -2.84 -19.71
C GLY A 829 1.04 -1.48 -19.05
N LEU A 830 0.66 -1.43 -17.76
CA LEU A 830 0.40 -0.16 -17.04
C LEU A 830 1.41 0.16 -15.94
N GLY A 831 2.13 -0.83 -15.41
CA GLY A 831 2.95 -0.63 -14.20
C GLY A 831 4.09 0.38 -14.30
N GLY A 832 4.58 0.66 -15.52
CA GLY A 832 5.56 1.71 -15.81
C GLY A 832 4.99 3.12 -15.92
N LEU A 833 3.66 3.30 -15.89
CA LEU A 833 3.00 4.56 -16.24
C LEU A 833 2.52 5.34 -15.00
N ARG A 834 2.59 6.68 -15.07
CA ARG A 834 2.14 7.58 -14.00
C ARG A 834 0.61 7.82 -13.99
N ILE A 835 -0.18 6.74 -14.02
CA ILE A 835 -1.65 6.82 -14.00
C ILE A 835 -2.14 7.14 -12.57
N THR A 836 -3.08 8.09 -12.46
CA THR A 836 -3.72 8.49 -11.21
C THR A 836 -5.25 8.48 -11.32
N PRO A 837 -6.01 8.35 -10.21
CA PRO A 837 -7.47 8.34 -10.25
C PRO A 837 -8.11 9.58 -10.90
N GLY A 838 -7.41 10.73 -10.87
CA GLY A 838 -7.86 11.97 -11.50
C GLY A 838 -7.95 11.90 -13.03
N MET A 839 -7.30 10.90 -13.65
CA MET A 839 -7.17 10.72 -15.09
C MET A 839 -8.31 9.89 -15.68
N LEU A 840 -9.02 9.09 -14.87
CA LEU A 840 -10.16 8.27 -15.30
C LEU A 840 -11.25 9.13 -15.96
N ARG A 841 -11.75 10.15 -15.25
CA ARG A 841 -12.81 11.04 -15.74
C ARG A 841 -12.44 11.76 -17.05
N PRO A 842 -11.29 12.45 -17.18
CA PRO A 842 -10.81 12.97 -18.47
C PRO A 842 -10.85 11.95 -19.60
N SER A 843 -10.44 10.71 -19.33
CA SER A 843 -10.35 9.64 -20.32
C SER A 843 -11.72 9.15 -20.79
N ILE A 844 -12.66 8.95 -19.86
CA ILE A 844 -14.02 8.49 -20.17
C ILE A 844 -14.78 9.57 -20.97
N LEU A 845 -14.60 10.84 -20.60
CA LEU A 845 -15.21 11.95 -21.32
C LEU A 845 -14.57 12.18 -22.70
N LEU A 846 -13.25 11.98 -22.84
CA LEU A 846 -12.58 12.01 -24.14
C LEU A 846 -13.05 10.84 -25.01
N ARG A 847 -13.03 9.61 -24.50
CA ARG A 847 -13.50 8.41 -25.22
C ARG A 847 -14.91 8.61 -25.76
N ALA A 848 -15.84 9.06 -24.91
CA ALA A 848 -17.22 9.34 -25.33
C ALA A 848 -17.36 10.46 -26.38
N ALA A 849 -16.44 11.42 -26.45
CA ALA A 849 -16.42 12.40 -27.55
C ALA A 849 -15.86 11.79 -28.84
N LEU A 850 -14.77 11.02 -28.77
CA LEU A 850 -14.16 10.38 -29.93
C LEU A 850 -15.03 9.27 -30.53
N GLU A 851 -15.75 8.51 -29.71
CA GLU A 851 -16.78 7.53 -30.10
C GLU A 851 -18.02 8.17 -30.75
N ASN A 852 -18.12 9.51 -30.78
CA ASN A 852 -19.26 10.27 -31.31
C ASN A 852 -18.80 11.43 -32.20
N ASP A 853 -17.83 11.21 -33.09
CA ASP A 853 -17.33 12.19 -34.08
C ASP A 853 -16.95 13.55 -33.46
N GLY A 854 -16.25 13.52 -32.31
CA GLY A 854 -15.84 14.71 -31.57
C GLY A 854 -16.98 15.48 -30.88
N ARG A 855 -18.22 14.99 -30.87
CA ARG A 855 -19.38 15.70 -30.29
C ARG A 855 -19.29 15.78 -28.75
N LEU A 856 -18.84 16.93 -28.25
CA LEU A 856 -18.65 17.17 -26.81
C LEU A 856 -19.91 16.99 -25.98
N GLN A 857 -21.09 17.21 -26.56
CA GLN A 857 -22.39 17.15 -25.88
C GLN A 857 -22.63 15.82 -25.15
N VAL A 858 -22.16 14.70 -25.70
CA VAL A 858 -22.30 13.36 -25.08
C VAL A 858 -21.53 13.30 -23.76
N GLY A 859 -20.26 13.72 -23.77
CA GLY A 859 -19.47 13.82 -22.52
C GLY A 859 -19.89 14.98 -21.61
N MET A 860 -20.59 16.01 -22.11
CA MET A 860 -21.27 16.98 -21.25
C MET A 860 -22.41 16.35 -20.46
N ALA A 861 -23.21 15.49 -21.11
CA ALA A 861 -24.29 14.75 -20.48
C ALA A 861 -23.77 13.73 -19.45
N ILE A 862 -22.76 12.92 -19.80
CA ILE A 862 -22.08 12.00 -18.86
C ILE A 862 -21.44 12.81 -17.71
N GLY A 863 -20.77 13.92 -18.02
CA GLY A 863 -20.08 14.74 -17.04
C GLY A 863 -21.01 15.52 -16.09
N GLN A 864 -22.21 15.89 -16.55
CA GLN A 864 -23.14 16.77 -15.82
C GLN A 864 -22.42 18.06 -15.42
N HIS A 865 -21.97 18.76 -16.46
CA HIS A 865 -21.06 19.89 -16.45
C HIS A 865 -21.56 21.02 -17.36
N LEU A 866 -21.21 22.27 -17.00
CA LEU A 866 -21.39 23.43 -17.88
C LEU A 866 -20.26 23.46 -18.92
N ALA A 867 -20.50 24.09 -20.07
CA ALA A 867 -19.59 24.17 -21.21
C ALA A 867 -18.14 24.58 -20.86
N SER A 868 -17.96 25.43 -19.85
CA SER A 868 -16.64 25.87 -19.38
C SER A 868 -15.79 24.76 -18.73
N SER A 869 -16.42 23.73 -18.15
CA SER A 869 -15.72 22.56 -17.61
C SER A 869 -15.43 21.52 -18.69
N THR A 870 -16.28 21.46 -19.72
CA THR A 870 -16.15 20.58 -20.90
C THR A 870 -14.82 20.76 -21.61
N ARG A 871 -14.46 22.02 -21.93
CA ARG A 871 -13.19 22.35 -22.61
C ARG A 871 -11.98 21.78 -21.88
N SER A 872 -11.93 21.85 -20.55
CA SER A 872 -10.80 21.35 -19.75
C SER A 872 -10.60 19.83 -19.79
N TYR A 873 -11.63 19.07 -20.20
CA TYR A 873 -11.56 17.60 -20.26
C TYR A 873 -11.41 17.07 -21.68
N GLN A 874 -12.11 17.67 -22.65
CA GLN A 874 -12.29 17.09 -23.99
C GLN A 874 -11.70 17.90 -25.13
N HIS A 875 -11.41 19.20 -24.95
CA HIS A 875 -10.68 19.96 -25.97
C HIS A 875 -9.21 19.54 -25.91
N ARG A 876 -8.79 18.70 -26.86
CA ARG A 876 -7.46 18.10 -26.95
C ARG A 876 -7.15 17.77 -28.40
N LEU A 877 -5.86 17.56 -28.68
CA LEU A 877 -5.33 17.12 -29.97
C LEU A 877 -6.23 16.14 -30.76
N PRO A 878 -6.71 14.99 -30.23
CA PRO A 878 -7.53 14.07 -31.04
C PRO A 878 -8.87 14.67 -31.48
N THR A 879 -9.46 15.55 -30.65
CA THR A 879 -10.73 16.22 -30.96
C THR A 879 -10.51 17.48 -31.82
N GLU A 880 -9.37 18.15 -31.67
CA GLU A 880 -8.92 19.24 -32.54
C GLU A 880 -8.69 18.74 -33.96
N LEU A 881 -8.03 17.58 -34.14
CA LEU A 881 -7.82 16.94 -35.44
C LEU A 881 -9.13 16.55 -36.13
N ILE A 882 -10.12 16.01 -35.40
CA ILE A 882 -11.46 15.75 -35.95
C ILE A 882 -12.09 17.05 -36.46
N TYR A 883 -12.04 18.13 -35.69
CA TYR A 883 -12.63 19.41 -36.10
C TYR A 883 -11.90 20.05 -37.28
N GLU A 884 -10.57 20.03 -37.33
CA GLU A 884 -9.82 20.55 -38.47
C GLU A 884 -10.11 19.73 -39.74
N HIS A 885 -10.19 18.39 -39.64
CA HIS A 885 -10.62 17.53 -40.74
C HIS A 885 -12.06 17.86 -41.20
N ASP A 886 -13.02 17.97 -40.29
CA ASP A 886 -14.42 18.25 -40.64
C ASP A 886 -14.61 19.65 -41.23
N ILE A 887 -13.91 20.66 -40.70
CA ILE A 887 -13.89 22.02 -41.24
C ILE A 887 -13.32 22.02 -42.66
N ARG A 888 -12.21 21.31 -42.90
CA ARG A 888 -11.60 21.19 -44.24
C ARG A 888 -12.49 20.45 -45.22
N ARG A 889 -13.09 19.34 -44.79
CA ARG A 889 -14.02 18.56 -45.61
C ARG A 889 -15.24 19.40 -45.97
N TYR A 890 -15.74 20.21 -45.03
CA TYR A 890 -16.78 21.19 -45.29
C TYR A 890 -16.33 22.28 -46.27
N GLN A 891 -15.16 22.89 -46.07
CA GLN A 891 -14.60 23.92 -46.98
C GLN A 891 -14.43 23.39 -48.40
N ASN A 892 -13.76 22.25 -48.58
CA ASN A 892 -13.60 21.59 -49.88
C ASN A 892 -14.95 21.25 -50.55
N SER A 893 -15.94 20.83 -49.76
CA SER A 893 -17.29 20.53 -50.26
C SER A 893 -18.03 21.80 -50.68
N TYR A 894 -17.92 22.86 -49.87
CA TYR A 894 -18.55 24.15 -50.11
C TYR A 894 -17.94 24.88 -51.31
N GLU A 895 -16.61 24.90 -51.43
CA GLU A 895 -15.88 25.42 -52.59
C GLU A 895 -16.35 24.72 -53.88
N ALA A 896 -16.34 23.39 -53.91
CA ALA A 896 -16.78 22.62 -55.07
C ALA A 896 -18.25 22.91 -55.44
N ILE A 897 -19.15 23.08 -54.47
CA ILE A 897 -20.55 23.45 -54.72
C ILE A 897 -20.65 24.89 -55.24
N ALA A 898 -19.97 25.84 -54.61
CA ALA A 898 -20.01 27.26 -54.97
C ALA A 898 -19.44 27.52 -56.37
N THR A 899 -18.39 26.78 -56.78
CA THR A 899 -17.78 26.93 -58.11
C THR A 899 -18.37 25.99 -59.17
N ARG A 900 -19.36 25.15 -58.84
CA ARG A 900 -19.93 24.15 -59.77
C ARG A 900 -20.41 24.74 -61.10
N ASN A 901 -20.91 25.97 -61.09
CA ASN A 901 -21.48 26.65 -62.25
C ASN A 901 -20.51 27.67 -62.89
N PHE A 902 -19.23 27.71 -62.47
CA PHE A 902 -18.26 28.69 -62.93
C PHE A 902 -17.27 28.07 -63.95
N ASN A 903 -17.30 28.53 -65.19
CA ASN A 903 -16.34 28.13 -66.22
C ASN A 903 -14.93 28.61 -65.84
N GLY A 904 -13.97 27.68 -65.72
CA GLY A 904 -12.61 27.98 -65.23
C GLY A 904 -12.43 27.81 -63.71
N ALA A 905 -13.40 27.23 -62.99
CA ALA A 905 -13.36 27.04 -61.53
C ALA A 905 -12.07 26.42 -60.98
N ALA A 906 -11.50 25.44 -61.69
CA ALA A 906 -10.27 24.76 -61.30
C ALA A 906 -9.06 25.73 -61.24
N GLU A 907 -8.97 26.64 -62.22
CA GLU A 907 -7.89 27.63 -62.32
C GLU A 907 -8.01 28.70 -61.23
N VAL A 908 -9.23 29.18 -60.94
CA VAL A 908 -9.49 30.14 -59.85
C VAL A 908 -9.23 29.56 -58.47
N LEU A 909 -9.54 28.28 -58.26
CA LEU A 909 -9.25 27.57 -57.01
C LEU A 909 -7.80 27.06 -56.90
N GLY A 910 -6.99 27.20 -57.95
CA GLY A 910 -5.60 26.70 -57.99
C GLY A 910 -5.47 25.18 -57.86
N VAL A 911 -6.51 24.41 -58.24
CA VAL A 911 -6.54 22.94 -58.16
C VAL A 911 -6.60 22.32 -59.56
N PRO A 912 -6.02 21.12 -59.78
CA PRO A 912 -6.14 20.43 -61.06
C PRO A 912 -7.61 20.15 -61.42
N SER A 913 -8.01 20.33 -62.68
CA SER A 913 -9.40 20.11 -63.12
C SER A 913 -9.92 18.70 -62.81
N GLY A 914 -9.05 17.68 -62.89
CA GLY A 914 -9.39 16.31 -62.51
C GLY A 914 -9.58 16.10 -61.00
N GLU A 915 -9.03 16.98 -60.16
CA GLU A 915 -9.29 16.96 -58.71
C GLU A 915 -10.60 17.67 -58.37
N LEU A 916 -10.87 18.83 -58.99
CA LEU A 916 -12.18 19.48 -58.86
C LEU A 916 -13.31 18.56 -59.34
N GLN A 917 -13.12 17.84 -60.46
CA GLN A 917 -14.10 16.85 -60.92
C GLN A 917 -14.30 15.73 -59.90
N LYS A 918 -13.23 15.17 -59.30
CA LYS A 918 -13.35 14.18 -58.21
C LYS A 918 -14.11 14.72 -56.99
N ARG A 919 -13.89 15.98 -56.61
CA ARG A 919 -14.62 16.64 -55.51
C ARG A 919 -16.12 16.75 -55.86
N LEU A 920 -16.46 17.13 -57.09
CA LEU A 920 -17.83 17.19 -57.59
C LEU A 920 -18.49 15.80 -57.68
N ASP A 921 -17.79 14.78 -58.19
CA ASP A 921 -18.29 13.41 -58.34
C ASP A 921 -18.56 12.72 -56.99
N GLY A 922 -17.84 13.12 -55.94
CA GLY A 922 -18.08 12.69 -54.55
C GLY A 922 -19.33 13.31 -53.93
N LEU A 923 -19.75 14.49 -54.40
CA LEU A 923 -20.87 15.28 -53.88
C LEU A 923 -22.18 14.96 -54.61
N ARG A 924 -22.93 13.97 -54.09
CA ARG A 924 -24.22 13.57 -54.67
C ARG A 924 -25.34 14.46 -54.14
N ASP A 925 -26.03 15.18 -55.03
CA ASP A 925 -27.32 15.80 -54.73
C ASP A 925 -28.34 14.72 -54.37
N THR A 926 -29.02 14.85 -53.24
CA THR A 926 -30.02 13.86 -52.79
C THR A 926 -31.38 14.04 -53.48
N GLY A 927 -31.60 15.16 -54.16
CA GLY A 927 -32.92 15.55 -54.68
C GLY A 927 -33.86 16.13 -53.63
N LEU A 928 -33.51 16.10 -52.34
CA LEU A 928 -34.32 16.58 -51.21
C LEU A 928 -33.81 17.93 -50.65
N GLY A 929 -33.14 18.75 -51.47
CA GLY A 929 -32.62 20.06 -51.04
C GLY A 929 -31.36 19.99 -50.17
N VAL A 930 -30.68 18.84 -50.15
CA VAL A 930 -29.46 18.58 -49.38
C VAL A 930 -28.48 17.71 -50.17
N PHE A 931 -27.20 17.77 -49.83
CA PHE A 931 -26.15 17.01 -50.50
C PHE A 931 -25.61 15.89 -49.60
N CYS A 932 -25.14 14.82 -50.22
CA CYS A 932 -24.32 13.80 -49.60
C CYS A 932 -22.84 14.13 -49.84
N LYS A 933 -22.08 14.35 -48.78
CA LYS A 933 -20.63 14.65 -48.78
C LYS A 933 -19.78 13.55 -49.39
N ASP A 934 -20.26 12.31 -49.32
CA ASP A 934 -19.57 11.11 -49.77
C ASP A 934 -20.54 9.93 -49.82
N ARG A 935 -20.84 9.46 -51.04
CA ARG A 935 -21.74 8.33 -51.26
C ARG A 935 -21.20 6.99 -50.76
N HIS A 936 -19.91 6.86 -50.47
CA HIS A 936 -19.26 5.63 -49.97
C HIS A 936 -18.98 5.69 -48.45
N GLY A 937 -19.16 6.85 -47.81
CA GLY A 937 -18.83 7.11 -46.40
C GLY A 937 -19.97 6.83 -45.40
N ARG A 938 -20.92 5.94 -45.72
CA ARG A 938 -22.02 5.60 -44.80
C ARG A 938 -21.51 4.68 -43.68
N PRO A 939 -21.68 5.03 -42.39
CA PRO A 939 -21.31 4.15 -41.28
C PRO A 939 -21.95 2.76 -41.40
N GLY A 940 -21.13 1.71 -41.32
CA GLY A 940 -21.56 0.31 -41.49
C GLY A 940 -21.67 -0.19 -42.93
N HIS A 941 -21.44 0.66 -43.94
CA HIS A 941 -21.43 0.30 -45.37
C HIS A 941 -20.24 0.95 -46.11
N GLU A 942 -19.09 1.03 -45.44
CA GLU A 942 -17.89 1.70 -45.96
C GLU A 942 -17.45 1.10 -47.31
N GLY A 943 -17.22 1.97 -48.30
CA GLY A 943 -16.83 1.58 -49.66
C GLY A 943 -18.00 1.25 -50.60
N ALA A 944 -19.18 0.87 -50.11
CA ALA A 944 -20.35 0.63 -50.94
C ALA A 944 -21.11 1.93 -51.27
N ALA A 945 -21.62 2.06 -52.50
CA ALA A 945 -22.38 3.24 -52.90
C ALA A 945 -23.77 3.28 -52.21
N CYS A 946 -24.01 4.28 -51.38
CA CYS A 946 -25.25 4.49 -50.65
C CYS A 946 -26.40 4.90 -51.57
N ASN A 947 -27.51 4.15 -51.48
CA ASN A 947 -28.77 4.39 -52.19
C ASN A 947 -29.98 4.51 -51.24
N GLU A 948 -29.77 4.58 -49.92
CA GLU A 948 -30.84 4.72 -48.92
C GLU A 948 -31.26 6.20 -48.72
N PRO A 949 -32.57 6.50 -48.59
CA PRO A 949 -33.10 7.86 -48.44
C PRO A 949 -33.18 8.37 -46.99
N ASP A 950 -32.62 7.67 -46.00
CA ASP A 950 -32.69 8.01 -44.56
C ASP A 950 -31.60 9.02 -44.13
N CYS A 951 -31.27 9.97 -45.00
CA CYS A 951 -30.07 10.81 -44.85
C CYS A 951 -30.13 11.81 -43.68
N ALA A 952 -31.30 12.10 -43.10
CA ALA A 952 -31.46 13.10 -42.03
C ALA A 952 -30.57 12.86 -40.79
N GLY A 953 -30.29 11.59 -40.45
CA GLY A 953 -29.38 11.21 -39.37
C GLY A 953 -27.94 10.93 -39.80
N CYS A 954 -27.61 11.06 -41.09
CA CYS A 954 -26.32 10.63 -41.65
C CYS A 954 -25.23 11.70 -41.45
N PRO A 955 -24.01 11.35 -40.96
CA PRO A 955 -22.91 12.32 -40.84
C PRO A 955 -22.46 12.88 -42.20
N GLN A 956 -22.70 12.13 -43.29
CA GLN A 956 -22.44 12.59 -44.66
C GLN A 956 -23.46 13.60 -45.18
N LEU A 957 -24.46 14.01 -44.40
CA LEU A 957 -25.41 15.04 -44.83
C LEU A 957 -24.79 16.44 -44.82
N LEU A 958 -25.04 17.21 -45.87
CA LEU A 958 -24.67 18.62 -46.01
C LEU A 958 -25.89 19.46 -46.40
N VAL A 959 -26.22 20.46 -45.58
CA VAL A 959 -27.18 21.51 -45.91
C VAL A 959 -26.40 22.72 -46.40
N VAL A 960 -26.84 23.33 -47.51
CA VAL A 960 -26.25 24.56 -48.07
C VAL A 960 -27.32 25.64 -48.09
N ALA A 961 -26.96 26.86 -47.69
CA ALA A 961 -27.84 28.03 -47.70
C ALA A 961 -28.03 28.59 -49.12
N ASP A 962 -28.48 27.74 -50.04
CA ASP A 962 -28.78 28.07 -51.43
C ASP A 962 -30.30 28.19 -51.66
N VAL A 963 -30.72 29.13 -52.50
CA VAL A 963 -32.14 29.47 -52.70
C VAL A 963 -32.93 28.29 -53.27
N GLU A 964 -32.37 27.56 -54.25
CA GLU A 964 -33.01 26.39 -54.85
C GLU A 964 -33.06 25.23 -53.85
N LYS A 965 -31.97 24.97 -53.15
CA LYS A 965 -31.88 23.85 -52.20
C LYS A 965 -32.79 24.03 -50.99
N ILE A 966 -32.89 25.24 -50.45
CA ILE A 966 -33.82 25.54 -49.37
C ILE A 966 -35.28 25.52 -49.87
N ALA A 967 -35.56 25.93 -51.11
CA ALA A 967 -36.90 25.79 -51.69
C ALA A 967 -37.32 24.31 -51.82
N VAL A 968 -36.44 23.43 -52.33
CA VAL A 968 -36.71 21.98 -52.43
C VAL A 968 -36.87 21.34 -51.05
N LEU A 969 -36.06 21.74 -50.06
CA LEU A 969 -36.19 21.24 -48.68
C LEU A 969 -37.52 21.65 -48.03
N ARG A 970 -38.02 22.86 -48.34
CA ARG A 970 -39.37 23.32 -47.91
C ARG A 970 -40.50 22.53 -48.59
N LEU A 971 -40.40 22.25 -49.90
CA LEU A 971 -41.36 21.37 -50.59
C LEU A 971 -41.40 19.97 -49.97
N TRP A 972 -40.25 19.43 -49.57
CA TRP A 972 -40.17 18.12 -48.90
C TRP A 972 -40.86 18.13 -47.53
N ARG A 973 -40.68 19.19 -46.72
CA ARG A 973 -41.40 19.36 -45.45
C ARG A 973 -42.91 19.39 -45.66
N GLU A 974 -43.40 20.12 -46.66
CA GLU A 974 -44.84 20.17 -46.98
C GLU A 974 -45.38 18.80 -47.38
N ALA A 975 -44.63 18.02 -48.18
CA ALA A 975 -45.01 16.67 -48.54
C ALA A 975 -45.08 15.72 -47.33
N LEU A 976 -44.09 15.80 -46.43
CA LEU A 976 -44.10 15.03 -45.19
C LEU A 976 -45.29 15.41 -44.28
N LEU A 977 -45.59 16.70 -44.13
CA LEU A 977 -46.74 17.16 -43.34
C LEU A 977 -48.07 16.71 -43.95
N ALA A 978 -48.22 16.74 -45.28
CA ALA A 978 -49.43 16.33 -45.98
C ALA A 978 -49.80 14.86 -45.74
N VAL A 979 -48.80 13.97 -45.65
CA VAL A 979 -49.03 12.51 -45.46
C VAL A 979 -48.96 12.04 -44.00
N ARG A 980 -48.60 12.94 -43.07
CA ARG A 980 -48.26 12.59 -41.67
C ARG A 980 -49.35 11.78 -40.96
N ALA A 981 -50.62 12.16 -41.16
CA ALA A 981 -51.75 11.52 -40.49
C ALA A 981 -51.92 10.05 -40.93
N ASP A 982 -51.85 9.79 -42.23
CA ASP A 982 -51.98 8.45 -42.79
C ASP A 982 -50.79 7.56 -42.41
N TRP A 983 -49.56 8.06 -42.48
CA TRP A 983 -48.38 7.27 -42.08
C TRP A 983 -48.31 6.99 -40.57
N LEU A 984 -48.75 7.91 -39.71
CA LEU A 984 -48.85 7.65 -38.27
C LEU A 984 -49.95 6.64 -37.92
N ARG A 985 -51.04 6.58 -38.72
CA ARG A 985 -52.09 5.58 -38.58
C ARG A 985 -51.64 4.21 -39.09
N ASP A 986 -51.04 4.15 -40.27
CA ASP A 986 -50.87 2.90 -41.02
C ASP A 986 -49.49 2.26 -40.83
N ARG A 987 -48.42 3.05 -40.58
CA ARG A 987 -47.02 2.58 -40.38
C ARG A 987 -46.21 3.48 -39.42
N PRO A 988 -46.63 3.61 -38.15
CA PRO A 988 -45.99 4.51 -37.17
C PRO A 988 -44.51 4.21 -36.92
N GLU A 989 -44.07 2.96 -37.08
CA GLU A 989 -42.68 2.53 -36.94
C GLU A 989 -41.79 3.06 -38.06
N ARG A 990 -42.27 3.04 -39.31
CA ARG A 990 -41.55 3.60 -40.47
C ARG A 990 -41.58 5.12 -40.45
N TRP A 991 -42.69 5.74 -40.01
CA TRP A 991 -42.75 7.19 -39.76
C TRP A 991 -41.67 7.63 -38.76
N SER A 992 -41.67 7.03 -37.57
CA SER A 992 -40.76 7.40 -36.47
C SER A 992 -39.28 7.17 -36.84
N ARG A 993 -38.98 6.16 -37.66
CA ARG A 993 -37.61 5.82 -38.06
C ARG A 993 -37.09 6.58 -39.27
N LYS A 994 -37.91 6.78 -40.32
CA LYS A 994 -37.46 7.37 -41.60
C LYS A 994 -37.89 8.82 -41.81
N TYR A 995 -39.13 9.20 -41.47
CA TYR A 995 -39.69 10.50 -41.89
C TYR A 995 -39.71 11.56 -40.79
N GLN A 996 -39.94 11.19 -39.52
CA GLN A 996 -39.88 12.13 -38.40
C GLN A 996 -38.51 12.85 -38.31
N PRO A 997 -37.35 12.17 -38.46
CA PRO A 997 -36.05 12.85 -38.42
C PRO A 997 -35.84 13.86 -39.55
N TRP A 998 -36.51 13.68 -40.70
CA TRP A 998 -36.48 14.69 -41.78
C TRP A 998 -37.27 15.93 -41.40
N LEU A 999 -38.45 15.82 -40.77
CA LEU A 999 -39.19 16.98 -40.27
C LEU A 999 -38.39 17.75 -39.22
N ASP A 1000 -37.85 17.04 -38.21
CA ASP A 1000 -37.05 17.64 -37.15
C ASP A 1000 -35.81 18.39 -37.71
N LEU A 1001 -35.20 17.83 -38.76
CA LEU A 1001 -34.12 18.48 -39.51
C LEU A 1001 -34.60 19.75 -40.23
N VAL A 1002 -35.69 19.71 -41.00
CA VAL A 1002 -36.14 20.91 -41.73
C VAL A 1002 -36.60 22.00 -40.78
N ASP A 1003 -37.27 21.66 -39.68
CA ASP A 1003 -37.63 22.63 -38.63
C ASP A 1003 -36.38 23.29 -38.01
N THR A 1004 -35.33 22.51 -37.75
CA THR A 1004 -34.02 23.04 -37.27
C THR A 1004 -33.36 23.94 -38.32
N VAL A 1005 -33.45 23.60 -39.61
CA VAL A 1005 -32.94 24.43 -40.71
C VAL A 1005 -33.76 25.71 -40.86
N GLU A 1006 -35.09 25.66 -40.72
CA GLU A 1006 -35.98 26.83 -40.73
C GLU A 1006 -35.60 27.81 -39.62
N GLU A 1007 -35.47 27.37 -38.36
CA GLU A 1007 -35.02 28.22 -37.24
C GLU A 1007 -33.67 28.88 -37.52
N GLN A 1008 -32.71 28.13 -38.04
CA GLN A 1008 -31.35 28.59 -38.32
C GLN A 1008 -31.31 29.57 -39.52
N MET A 1009 -32.13 29.33 -40.55
CA MET A 1009 -32.23 30.20 -41.73
C MET A 1009 -32.97 31.51 -41.41
N VAL A 1010 -34.06 31.45 -40.63
CA VAL A 1010 -34.79 32.66 -40.20
C VAL A 1010 -33.92 33.53 -39.29
N ARG A 1011 -33.09 32.94 -38.43
CA ARG A 1011 -32.21 33.70 -37.53
C ARG A 1011 -31.02 34.35 -38.24
N ASP A 1012 -30.27 33.57 -39.03
CA ASP A 1012 -28.94 33.97 -39.52
C ASP A 1012 -28.89 34.21 -41.05
N TYR A 1013 -29.87 33.75 -41.83
CA TYR A 1013 -29.87 33.77 -43.31
C TYR A 1013 -31.21 34.20 -43.93
N ILE A 1014 -31.95 35.12 -43.27
CA ILE A 1014 -33.34 35.46 -43.61
C ILE A 1014 -33.56 35.90 -45.07
N GLN A 1015 -32.54 36.47 -45.73
CA GLN A 1015 -32.60 36.84 -47.14
C GLN A 1015 -32.73 35.61 -48.06
N VAL A 1016 -31.97 34.54 -47.79
CA VAL A 1016 -32.05 33.26 -48.51
C VAL A 1016 -33.40 32.59 -48.22
N TRP A 1017 -33.87 32.65 -46.97
CA TRP A 1017 -35.17 32.12 -46.60
C TRP A 1017 -36.32 32.78 -47.38
N ASN A 1018 -36.35 34.11 -47.44
CA ASN A 1018 -37.37 34.85 -48.17
C ASN A 1018 -37.27 34.63 -49.69
N ALA A 1019 -36.07 34.60 -50.26
CA ALA A 1019 -35.85 34.27 -51.67
C ALA A 1019 -36.33 32.84 -52.01
N SER A 1020 -36.09 31.86 -51.12
CA SER A 1020 -36.56 30.48 -51.30
C SER A 1020 -38.09 30.39 -51.37
N GLU A 1021 -38.83 31.31 -50.73
CA GLU A 1021 -40.30 31.35 -50.81
C GLU A 1021 -40.80 31.84 -52.16
N MET A 1022 -40.13 32.84 -52.76
CA MET A 1022 -40.44 33.27 -54.12
C MET A 1022 -40.17 32.14 -55.10
N ARG A 1023 -39.02 31.45 -54.94
CA ARG A 1023 -38.68 30.29 -55.77
C ARG A 1023 -39.65 29.11 -55.58
N LEU A 1024 -40.15 28.88 -54.37
CA LEU A 1024 -41.19 27.89 -54.08
C LEU A 1024 -42.48 28.15 -54.88
N LYS A 1025 -42.88 29.43 -55.00
CA LYS A 1025 -44.05 29.85 -55.77
C LYS A 1025 -43.84 29.67 -57.28
N GLU A 1026 -42.64 29.94 -57.78
CA GLU A 1026 -42.26 29.66 -59.17
C GLU A 1026 -42.32 28.16 -59.50
N ILE A 1027 -41.70 27.30 -58.67
CA ILE A 1027 -41.72 25.84 -58.88
C ILE A 1027 -43.15 25.30 -58.92
N ARG A 1028 -44.03 25.78 -58.03
CA ARG A 1028 -45.46 25.42 -58.01
C ARG A 1028 -46.26 25.91 -59.22
N SER A 1029 -45.77 26.93 -59.94
CA SER A 1029 -46.44 27.46 -61.13
C SER A 1029 -46.13 26.67 -62.41
N LEU A 1030 -45.22 25.69 -62.35
CA LEU A 1030 -44.88 24.83 -63.48
C LEU A 1030 -46.03 23.84 -63.79
N PRO A 1031 -46.48 23.70 -65.05
CA PRO A 1031 -47.62 22.83 -65.41
C PRO A 1031 -47.45 21.35 -65.04
N GLU A 1032 -46.21 20.88 -64.92
CA GLU A 1032 -45.85 19.48 -64.63
C GLU A 1032 -45.54 19.24 -63.13
N PHE A 1033 -45.72 20.25 -62.28
CA PHE A 1033 -45.38 20.14 -60.86
C PHE A 1033 -46.30 19.16 -60.11
N SER A 1034 -45.69 18.16 -59.48
CA SER A 1034 -46.34 17.31 -58.48
C SER A 1034 -45.54 17.36 -57.17
N LEU A 1035 -46.24 17.30 -56.04
CA LEU A 1035 -45.60 17.33 -54.73
C LEU A 1035 -44.79 16.02 -54.54
N PRO A 1036 -43.51 16.08 -54.11
CA PRO A 1036 -42.67 14.89 -54.00
C PRO A 1036 -43.15 13.99 -52.83
N MET A 1037 -43.91 12.94 -53.14
CA MET A 1037 -44.51 12.08 -52.12
C MET A 1037 -43.51 11.06 -51.53
N PRO A 1038 -43.48 10.85 -50.21
CA PRO A 1038 -42.70 9.77 -49.60
C PRO A 1038 -43.31 8.39 -49.91
N TRP A 1039 -42.54 7.54 -50.60
CA TRP A 1039 -42.80 6.12 -50.81
C TRP A 1039 -42.23 5.24 -49.69
#